data_AF-A0A1Y6CYJ8-F1
#
_entry.id   AF-A0A1Y6CYJ8-F1
#
_cell.length_a   1.000
_cell.length_b   1.000
_cell.length_c   1.000
_cell.angle_alpha   90.00
_cell.angle_beta   90.00
_cell.angle_gamma   90.00
#
_symmetry.space_group_name_H-M   'P 1'
#
loop_
_entity.id
_entity.type
_entity.pdbx_description
1 polymer ?
#
loop_
_entity_poly.entity_id
_entity_poly.type
_entity_poly.pdbx_seq_one_letter_code
_entity_poly.pdbx_strand_id
1 'polypeptide(L)'
;MFSRHQLLALALGALPCLAQAGLPDYGKPGPMAVVGGEYRLPAALDPLVTSERITEVWAAVFRPANAPKKPWPLVVFLHGNHGTCGRFDDTLGIRIDDDTTYTVEGDCPPGYVVTPNHRGYDYLAQNLASWGYVVVSINANRGITADFGPSEDPGLNLRRGRMVLRHLALLSQWNKGEQPTPSSLPFPLEKTMDFSEVGLMGHSRGGEGMRAAWRLYRDDGSPFRVEIHSPLTVRAIFEIAPVDGQTFRELDAEDVSSMVLLSACDGDVFDLEGVHVFDRALLGLADSFIGPARPHPRGTFNVLGGNHNFYNTEWQQSDSSGCAGHPALFPDIKGSPAQRLAALNTLIPFFRGTLGKKPDATRLAVFDPRVPFTGPLSTLGGLERGFAHSTTYADRWILEDFDARKPISTAGIPHFAQGAKITHQAAPPEHDQRLRMARIDWPFGAGSDIPQVDITLADPGFGIDISAFRYLGLRLTTACHLGSCGPDWLDAPQLDASLSLLDADGNESNRIALKDVIDLRRPVGTDFGFPGYSPPFPGAGLHSLFQHAYLPLAGLQGIDLTKITTFRFNFDRSRGGRLLLDAITAQNDPLDLPAPPTLLAQPAVPLAAGVTISAPALPGPAATIQDGNRVVGVARREAGTAPSTASRPAQGGWVDLTLNSDHPFPITDSLPQATLGQARSLYVRRSVDGHSVVATFSASDYDRQPGDATLSVRVGSQRLWNFGTKPR
;
A
#
# COMPACT_ATOMS: atom_id res chain seq x y z
N MET A 1 70.93 40.63 23.58
CA MET A 1 71.46 39.32 23.14
C MET A 1 70.36 38.28 23.28
N PHE A 2 70.06 37.57 22.18
CA PHE A 2 69.31 36.31 22.05
C PHE A 2 67.77 36.24 22.30
N SER A 3 67.06 36.33 21.16
CA SER A 3 66.07 35.38 20.60
C SER A 3 64.93 34.81 21.47
N ARG A 4 63.69 35.23 21.13
CA ARG A 4 62.43 34.54 21.44
C ARG A 4 62.24 33.38 20.45
N HIS A 5 62.18 32.14 20.95
CA HIS A 5 61.65 31.01 20.18
C HIS A 5 60.16 30.87 20.50
N GLN A 6 59.30 31.09 19.50
CA GLN A 6 57.89 30.71 19.52
C GLN A 6 57.79 29.23 19.19
N LEU A 7 57.29 28.43 20.14
CA LEU A 7 56.79 27.09 19.88
C LEU A 7 55.38 27.22 19.27
N LEU A 8 55.30 26.95 17.97
CA LEU A 8 54.05 26.79 17.24
C LEU A 8 53.50 25.40 17.56
N ALA A 9 52.55 25.31 18.49
CA ALA A 9 51.77 24.08 18.66
C ALA A 9 50.74 24.01 17.53
N LEU A 10 50.98 23.13 16.55
CA LEU A 10 49.94 22.69 15.61
C LEU A 10 48.85 21.98 16.41
N ALA A 11 47.77 22.68 16.72
CA ALA A 11 46.51 22.05 17.07
C ALA A 11 45.96 21.42 15.77
N LEU A 12 46.24 20.13 15.57
CA LEU A 12 45.44 19.28 14.68
C LEU A 12 44.01 19.32 15.20
N GLY A 13 43.19 20.20 14.62
CA GLY A 13 41.75 20.20 14.83
C GLY A 13 41.21 18.84 14.41
N ALA A 14 40.84 18.02 15.39
CA ALA A 14 39.97 16.89 15.14
C ALA A 14 38.69 17.45 14.54
N LEU A 15 38.48 17.21 13.25
CA LEU A 15 37.18 17.33 12.62
C LEU A 15 36.20 16.53 13.49
N PRO A 16 35.13 17.13 14.04
CA PRO A 16 34.15 16.37 14.77
C PRO A 16 33.59 15.33 13.81
N CYS A 17 33.83 14.05 14.14
CA CYS A 17 33.17 12.93 13.51
C CYS A 17 31.67 13.13 13.77
N LEU A 18 30.93 13.65 12.78
CA LEU A 18 29.48 13.73 12.81
C LEU A 18 28.97 12.28 12.73
N ALA A 19 28.83 11.64 13.89
CA ALA A 19 28.04 10.44 14.01
C ALA A 19 26.61 10.78 13.56
N GLN A 20 26.17 10.16 12.47
CA GLN A 20 24.86 10.42 11.89
C GLN A 20 23.78 9.90 12.85
N ALA A 21 22.96 10.83 13.36
CA ALA A 21 21.83 10.49 14.21
C ALA A 21 20.82 9.64 13.40
N GLY A 22 20.42 8.50 13.95
CA GLY A 22 19.35 7.68 13.37
C GLY A 22 18.03 8.46 13.21
N LEU A 23 17.09 7.89 12.45
CA LEU A 23 15.72 8.39 12.37
C LEU A 23 15.13 8.67 13.76
N PRO A 24 14.63 9.90 13.99
CA PRO A 24 13.92 10.23 15.22
C PRO A 24 12.56 9.52 15.28
N ASP A 25 11.98 9.47 16.47
CA ASP A 25 10.58 9.10 16.65
C ASP A 25 9.67 10.20 16.08
N TYR A 26 9.20 9.99 14.86
CA TYR A 26 8.28 10.90 14.18
C TYR A 26 6.85 10.81 14.70
N GLY A 27 6.53 9.75 15.46
CA GLY A 27 5.23 9.53 16.07
C GLY A 27 4.97 10.39 17.30
N LYS A 28 5.93 11.22 17.75
CA LYS A 28 5.72 12.12 18.88
C LYS A 28 4.73 13.25 18.54
N PRO A 29 3.79 13.56 19.45
CA PRO A 29 2.95 14.74 19.32
C PRO A 29 3.78 16.02 19.20
N GLY A 30 3.25 16.98 18.46
CA GLY A 30 3.79 18.32 18.35
C GLY A 30 3.51 19.18 19.58
N PRO A 31 4.06 20.41 19.60
CA PRO A 31 4.04 21.28 20.78
C PRO A 31 2.68 21.96 21.03
N MET A 32 1.74 21.90 20.09
CA MET A 32 0.45 22.58 20.21
C MET A 32 -0.59 21.70 20.89
N ALA A 33 -1.33 22.26 21.85
CA ALA A 33 -2.56 21.64 22.32
C ALA A 33 -3.56 21.51 21.17
N VAL A 34 -4.45 20.51 21.25
CA VAL A 34 -5.42 20.20 20.19
C VAL A 34 -6.83 20.36 20.76
N VAL A 35 -7.74 20.89 19.93
CA VAL A 35 -9.18 20.87 20.19
C VAL A 35 -9.85 20.06 19.08
N GLY A 36 -10.84 19.26 19.47
CA GLY A 36 -11.60 18.39 18.56
C GLY A 36 -13.11 18.58 18.71
N GLY A 37 -13.86 18.19 17.69
CA GLY A 37 -15.32 18.19 17.69
C GLY A 37 -15.85 17.46 16.47
N GLU A 38 -17.17 17.32 16.36
CA GLU A 38 -17.81 16.70 15.21
C GLU A 38 -18.90 17.60 14.64
N TYR A 39 -19.06 17.56 13.32
CA TYR A 39 -20.32 17.96 12.70
C TYR A 39 -20.98 16.72 12.10
N ARG A 40 -22.30 16.69 12.23
CA ARG A 40 -23.17 15.69 11.62
C ARG A 40 -24.40 16.45 11.11
N LEU A 41 -24.45 16.64 9.80
CA LEU A 41 -25.58 17.32 9.15
C LEU A 41 -26.73 16.32 8.97
N PRO A 42 -27.99 16.79 8.84
CA PRO A 42 -29.11 15.92 8.55
C PRO A 42 -28.86 15.06 7.31
N ALA A 43 -29.11 13.76 7.42
CA ALA A 43 -28.98 12.85 6.30
C ALA A 43 -29.96 13.21 5.18
N ALA A 44 -29.50 13.19 3.94
CA ALA A 44 -30.29 13.58 2.78
C ALA A 44 -29.85 12.85 1.51
N LEU A 45 -30.71 12.87 0.49
CA LEU A 45 -30.28 12.61 -0.86
C LEU A 45 -29.45 13.82 -1.34
N ASP A 46 -28.18 13.60 -1.66
CA ASP A 46 -27.29 14.64 -2.15
C ASP A 46 -26.86 14.30 -3.58
N PRO A 47 -27.45 14.92 -4.61
CA PRO A 47 -27.14 14.64 -6.01
C PRO A 47 -25.67 14.86 -6.41
N LEU A 48 -24.91 15.64 -5.64
CA LEU A 48 -23.47 15.79 -5.86
C LEU A 48 -22.70 14.53 -5.44
N VAL A 49 -23.27 13.72 -4.53
CA VAL A 49 -22.70 12.46 -4.06
C VAL A 49 -23.34 11.26 -4.75
N THR A 50 -24.67 11.15 -4.69
CA THR A 50 -25.48 10.09 -5.30
C THR A 50 -26.96 10.48 -5.35
N SER A 51 -27.64 10.07 -6.42
CA SER A 51 -29.10 10.21 -6.58
C SER A 51 -29.89 8.97 -6.13
N GLU A 52 -29.22 7.94 -5.62
CA GLU A 52 -29.81 6.62 -5.38
C GLU A 52 -29.97 6.28 -3.89
N ARG A 53 -29.17 6.91 -3.03
CA ARG A 53 -29.05 6.58 -1.61
C ARG A 53 -29.03 7.84 -0.77
N ILE A 54 -29.75 7.82 0.35
CA ILE A 54 -29.55 8.81 1.41
C ILE A 54 -28.12 8.65 1.94
N THR A 55 -27.41 9.77 2.04
CA THR A 55 -26.06 9.84 2.61
C THR A 55 -26.04 10.84 3.75
N GLU A 56 -24.94 10.88 4.51
CA GLU A 56 -24.78 11.79 5.63
C GLU A 56 -23.43 12.49 5.56
N VAL A 57 -23.43 13.80 5.79
CA VAL A 57 -22.21 14.60 5.90
C VAL A 57 -21.83 14.67 7.38
N TRP A 58 -20.98 13.72 7.79
CA TRP A 58 -20.52 13.55 9.17
C TRP A 58 -19.00 13.42 9.21
N ALA A 59 -18.33 14.24 10.02
CA ALA A 59 -16.90 14.11 10.26
C ALA A 59 -16.47 14.59 11.65
N ALA A 60 -15.36 14.03 12.12
CA ALA A 60 -14.58 14.58 13.22
C ALA A 60 -13.56 15.59 12.70
N VAL A 61 -13.35 16.67 13.46
CA VAL A 61 -12.43 17.76 13.12
C VAL A 61 -11.48 17.99 14.27
N PHE A 62 -10.18 18.03 13.98
CA PHE A 62 -9.11 18.31 14.92
C PHE A 62 -8.28 19.49 14.43
N ARG A 63 -7.92 20.41 15.33
CA ARG A 63 -7.06 21.56 15.00
C ARG A 63 -6.26 22.03 16.21
N PRO A 64 -5.18 22.83 16.01
CA PRO A 64 -4.50 23.53 17.09
C PRO A 64 -5.46 24.35 17.97
N ALA A 65 -5.40 24.15 19.28
CA ALA A 65 -6.10 24.96 20.27
C ALA A 65 -5.40 26.32 20.47
N ASN A 66 -6.17 27.38 20.70
CA ASN A 66 -5.67 28.74 21.01
C ASN A 66 -4.62 29.29 20.02
N ALA A 67 -4.61 28.78 18.79
CA ALA A 67 -3.65 29.15 17.77
C ALA A 67 -3.92 30.57 17.22
N PRO A 68 -2.87 31.25 16.69
CA PRO A 68 -3.06 32.47 15.91
C PRO A 68 -4.07 32.25 14.80
N LYS A 69 -4.91 33.25 14.52
CA LYS A 69 -5.86 33.24 13.39
C LYS A 69 -5.08 33.28 12.07
N LYS A 70 -4.59 32.12 11.62
CA LYS A 70 -3.99 31.91 10.31
C LYS A 70 -4.53 30.61 9.70
N PRO A 71 -4.62 30.53 8.37
CA PRO A 71 -4.88 29.29 7.67
C PRO A 71 -3.78 28.25 7.95
N TRP A 72 -4.19 27.03 8.27
CA TRP A 72 -3.32 25.86 8.43
C TRP A 72 -3.54 24.86 7.27
N PRO A 73 -2.52 24.07 6.90
CA PRO A 73 -2.71 22.98 5.94
C PRO A 73 -3.86 22.06 6.39
N LEU A 74 -4.68 21.66 5.41
CA LEU A 74 -5.85 20.80 5.63
C LEU A 74 -5.50 19.36 5.26
N VAL A 75 -5.79 18.42 6.14
CA VAL A 75 -5.69 16.99 5.85
C VAL A 75 -7.06 16.34 6.00
N VAL A 76 -7.51 15.64 4.98
CA VAL A 76 -8.79 14.90 5.02
C VAL A 76 -8.51 13.41 5.12
N PHE A 77 -9.17 12.73 6.05
CA PHE A 77 -9.09 11.28 6.23
C PHE A 77 -10.40 10.63 5.77
N LEU A 78 -10.30 9.45 5.16
CA LEU A 78 -11.43 8.61 4.78
C LEU A 78 -11.17 7.16 5.16
N HIS A 79 -12.05 6.58 5.96
CA HIS A 79 -11.97 5.16 6.31
C HIS A 79 -12.36 4.25 5.14
N GLY A 80 -11.97 2.98 5.26
CA GLY A 80 -12.25 1.92 4.31
C GLY A 80 -13.69 1.41 4.34
N ASN A 81 -13.88 0.21 3.81
CA ASN A 81 -15.11 -0.52 4.04
C ASN A 81 -15.06 -1.09 5.48
N HIS A 82 -16.20 -1.43 6.09
CA HIS A 82 -16.29 -2.13 7.38
C HIS A 82 -17.76 -2.35 7.77
N GLY A 83 -18.04 -3.06 8.87
CA GLY A 83 -19.33 -3.01 9.54
C GLY A 83 -19.75 -1.57 9.88
N THR A 84 -21.06 -1.28 9.81
CA THR A 84 -21.60 0.05 10.15
C THR A 84 -22.43 0.04 11.43
N CYS A 85 -22.73 -1.14 11.95
CA CYS A 85 -23.27 -1.37 13.27
C CYS A 85 -22.44 -2.41 14.02
N GLY A 86 -22.23 -2.18 15.31
CA GLY A 86 -21.59 -3.14 16.18
C GLY A 86 -22.26 -3.26 17.54
N ARG A 87 -22.14 -4.45 18.13
CA ARG A 87 -22.60 -4.75 19.49
C ARG A 87 -21.41 -5.00 20.40
N PHE A 88 -21.50 -4.62 21.66
CA PHE A 88 -20.45 -4.94 22.62
C PHE A 88 -20.58 -6.40 23.05
N ASP A 89 -19.45 -7.11 23.07
CA ASP A 89 -19.35 -8.46 23.60
C ASP A 89 -18.56 -8.43 24.91
N ASP A 90 -19.26 -8.69 26.03
CA ASP A 90 -18.67 -8.62 27.38
C ASP A 90 -17.58 -9.68 27.60
N THR A 91 -17.66 -10.81 26.89
CA THR A 91 -16.69 -11.92 27.06
C THR A 91 -15.37 -11.56 26.39
N LEU A 92 -15.44 -10.97 25.19
CA LEU A 92 -14.26 -10.55 24.44
C LEU A 92 -13.75 -9.16 24.89
N GLY A 93 -14.61 -8.36 25.52
CA GLY A 93 -14.33 -7.00 25.96
C GLY A 93 -14.09 -6.03 24.80
N ILE A 94 -14.78 -6.24 23.67
CA ILE A 94 -14.67 -5.46 22.45
C ILE A 94 -16.04 -5.24 21.80
N ARG A 95 -16.12 -4.31 20.86
CA ARG A 95 -17.25 -4.20 19.94
C ARG A 95 -17.04 -5.14 18.74
N ILE A 96 -18.07 -5.91 18.43
CA ILE A 96 -18.15 -6.79 17.26
C ILE A 96 -18.99 -6.07 16.21
N ASP A 97 -18.33 -5.64 15.14
CA ASP A 97 -18.92 -4.89 14.02
C ASP A 97 -19.45 -5.88 12.96
N ASP A 98 -20.51 -6.62 13.28
CA ASP A 98 -21.08 -7.71 12.47
C ASP A 98 -22.39 -7.36 11.73
N ASP A 99 -22.80 -6.08 11.68
CA ASP A 99 -24.03 -5.63 11.02
C ASP A 99 -23.84 -4.38 10.13
N THR A 100 -24.69 -4.22 9.12
CA THR A 100 -24.61 -3.15 8.10
C THR A 100 -25.88 -2.32 7.95
N THR A 101 -26.85 -2.49 8.84
CA THR A 101 -28.20 -1.90 8.73
C THR A 101 -28.15 -0.38 8.68
N TYR A 102 -27.25 0.26 9.43
CA TYR A 102 -27.10 1.72 9.43
C TYR A 102 -26.82 2.31 8.03
N THR A 103 -26.09 1.57 7.20
CA THR A 103 -25.82 1.95 5.82
C THR A 103 -27.11 2.24 5.05
N VAL A 104 -28.17 1.45 5.28
CA VAL A 104 -29.42 1.47 4.51
C VAL A 104 -30.58 2.14 5.25
N GLU A 105 -30.73 1.88 6.54
CA GLU A 105 -31.85 2.41 7.35
C GLU A 105 -31.49 3.71 8.07
N GLY A 106 -30.25 3.85 8.54
CA GLY A 106 -29.75 5.06 9.22
C GLY A 106 -29.85 4.95 10.72
N ASP A 107 -30.32 3.79 11.18
CA ASP A 107 -30.37 3.33 12.56
C ASP A 107 -29.76 1.94 12.64
N CYS A 108 -29.17 1.62 13.78
CA CYS A 108 -28.69 0.27 14.06
C CYS A 108 -29.78 -0.57 14.74
N PRO A 109 -29.72 -1.91 14.64
CA PRO A 109 -30.65 -2.79 15.34
C PRO A 109 -30.62 -2.59 16.87
N PRO A 110 -31.65 -3.01 17.61
CA PRO A 110 -31.62 -2.99 19.08
C PRO A 110 -30.40 -3.72 19.64
N GLY A 111 -29.69 -3.09 20.58
CA GLY A 111 -28.45 -3.62 21.17
C GLY A 111 -27.18 -3.32 20.37
N TYR A 112 -27.30 -2.69 19.20
CA TYR A 112 -26.19 -2.23 18.39
C TYR A 112 -26.02 -0.72 18.45
N VAL A 113 -24.79 -0.26 18.21
CA VAL A 113 -24.43 1.15 18.03
C VAL A 113 -23.77 1.34 16.68
N VAL A 114 -23.81 2.57 16.16
CA VAL A 114 -23.11 2.91 14.92
C VAL A 114 -21.61 2.71 15.12
N THR A 115 -20.99 1.94 14.25
CA THR A 115 -19.53 1.75 14.27
C THR A 115 -18.84 3.07 13.90
N PRO A 116 -18.02 3.67 14.78
CA PRO A 116 -17.38 4.96 14.55
C PRO A 116 -16.13 4.82 13.67
N ASN A 117 -16.29 4.28 12.47
CA ASN A 117 -15.20 3.94 11.55
C ASN A 117 -14.19 5.09 11.33
N HIS A 118 -14.65 6.34 11.32
CA HIS A 118 -13.82 7.53 11.14
C HIS A 118 -13.00 7.93 12.38
N ARG A 119 -13.43 7.52 13.59
CA ARG A 119 -12.73 7.83 14.86
C ARG A 119 -11.51 6.96 15.09
N GLY A 120 -11.40 5.86 14.35
CA GLY A 120 -10.25 4.96 14.34
C GLY A 120 -8.89 5.60 14.13
N TYR A 121 -8.86 6.78 13.52
CA TYR A 121 -7.65 7.52 13.17
C TYR A 121 -7.45 8.77 14.03
N ASP A 122 -8.22 8.93 15.11
CA ASP A 122 -8.12 10.07 16.02
C ASP A 122 -6.68 10.25 16.54
N TYR A 123 -5.94 9.15 16.77
CA TYR A 123 -4.54 9.20 17.19
C TYR A 123 -3.61 9.84 16.14
N LEU A 124 -3.86 9.61 14.85
CA LEU A 124 -3.12 10.24 13.74
C LEU A 124 -3.56 11.69 13.55
N ALA A 125 -4.87 11.94 13.62
CA ALA A 125 -5.47 13.25 13.41
C ALA A 125 -5.05 14.24 14.50
N GLN A 126 -5.11 13.83 15.77
CA GLN A 126 -4.63 14.64 16.90
C GLN A 126 -3.13 14.89 16.82
N ASN A 127 -2.34 13.90 16.39
CA ASN A 127 -0.90 14.08 16.24
C ASN A 127 -0.59 15.13 15.17
N LEU A 128 -1.14 15.02 13.95
CA LEU A 128 -0.99 16.05 12.94
C LEU A 128 -1.49 17.41 13.44
N ALA A 129 -2.67 17.47 14.08
CA ALA A 129 -3.19 18.72 14.59
C ALA A 129 -2.24 19.40 15.59
N SER A 130 -1.56 18.62 16.45
CA SER A 130 -0.54 19.14 17.38
C SER A 130 0.72 19.70 16.69
N TRP A 131 0.93 19.39 15.41
CA TRP A 131 1.97 19.94 14.55
C TRP A 131 1.51 21.12 13.68
N GLY A 132 0.25 21.55 13.78
CA GLY A 132 -0.25 22.73 13.06
C GLY A 132 -1.04 22.39 11.80
N TYR A 133 -1.89 21.38 11.87
CA TYR A 133 -2.75 20.96 10.77
C TYR A 133 -4.22 21.02 11.20
N VAL A 134 -5.12 21.32 10.27
CA VAL A 134 -6.54 21.01 10.45
C VAL A 134 -6.77 19.63 9.85
N VAL A 135 -7.30 18.70 10.63
CA VAL A 135 -7.60 17.34 10.17
C VAL A 135 -9.11 17.10 10.22
N VAL A 136 -9.68 16.60 9.13
CA VAL A 136 -11.10 16.24 9.02
C VAL A 136 -11.21 14.76 8.69
N SER A 137 -11.73 13.95 9.61
CA SER A 137 -11.93 12.50 9.43
C SER A 137 -13.39 12.20 9.14
N ILE A 138 -13.67 11.79 7.89
CA ILE A 138 -15.01 11.62 7.35
C ILE A 138 -15.58 10.26 7.75
N ASN A 139 -16.82 10.27 8.27
CA ASN A 139 -17.66 9.09 8.39
C ASN A 139 -18.42 8.89 7.08
N ALA A 140 -18.14 7.78 6.40
CA ALA A 140 -18.79 7.37 5.15
C ALA A 140 -19.72 6.17 5.37
N ASN A 141 -20.31 6.00 6.56
CA ASN A 141 -21.17 4.85 6.84
C ASN A 141 -22.44 4.87 6.00
N ARG A 142 -23.20 5.97 6.10
CA ARG A 142 -24.55 6.11 5.51
C ARG A 142 -24.51 6.10 3.98
N GLY A 143 -25.16 5.12 3.35
CA GLY A 143 -25.34 5.02 1.90
C GLY A 143 -24.07 4.69 1.08
N ILE A 144 -22.95 4.35 1.75
CA ILE A 144 -21.66 4.09 1.10
C ILE A 144 -20.99 2.83 1.67
N THR A 145 -20.66 2.81 2.97
CA THR A 145 -19.86 1.72 3.55
C THR A 145 -20.69 0.46 3.73
N ALA A 146 -20.12 -0.67 3.31
CA ALA A 146 -20.75 -1.98 3.23
C ALA A 146 -22.02 -2.05 2.36
N ASP A 147 -22.24 -1.05 1.50
CA ASP A 147 -23.27 -1.09 0.46
C ASP A 147 -22.71 -1.74 -0.82
N PHE A 148 -23.62 -2.11 -1.72
CA PHE A 148 -23.29 -2.63 -3.03
C PHE A 148 -23.26 -1.51 -4.06
N GLY A 149 -22.14 -1.40 -4.77
CA GLY A 149 -22.01 -0.45 -5.86
C GLY A 149 -22.68 -0.91 -7.16
N PRO A 150 -22.97 0.03 -8.07
CA PRO A 150 -23.21 -0.32 -9.45
C PRO A 150 -21.92 -0.89 -10.08
N SER A 151 -22.05 -1.59 -11.20
CA SER A 151 -20.94 -2.18 -11.97
C SER A 151 -19.87 -1.18 -12.41
N GLU A 152 -20.22 0.11 -12.54
CA GLU A 152 -19.26 1.17 -12.84
C GLU A 152 -18.48 1.62 -11.59
N ASP A 153 -18.98 1.31 -10.40
CA ASP A 153 -18.37 1.71 -9.13
C ASP A 153 -18.61 0.62 -8.07
N PRO A 154 -18.22 -0.65 -8.32
CA PRO A 154 -18.62 -1.78 -7.48
C PRO A 154 -18.10 -1.65 -6.04
N GLY A 155 -16.94 -1.01 -5.85
CA GLY A 155 -16.39 -0.68 -4.54
C GLY A 155 -17.00 0.56 -3.88
N LEU A 156 -17.81 1.35 -4.61
CA LEU A 156 -18.32 2.68 -4.25
C LEU A 156 -17.22 3.73 -4.03
N ASN A 157 -16.10 3.59 -4.72
CA ASN A 157 -14.93 4.46 -4.56
C ASN A 157 -15.11 5.80 -5.28
N LEU A 158 -15.84 5.86 -6.40
CA LEU A 158 -16.24 7.15 -6.99
C LEU A 158 -17.26 7.87 -6.10
N ARG A 159 -18.22 7.15 -5.51
CA ARG A 159 -19.15 7.73 -4.52
C ARG A 159 -18.41 8.27 -3.28
N ARG A 160 -17.42 7.52 -2.76
CA ARG A 160 -16.49 7.99 -1.71
C ARG A 160 -15.75 9.27 -2.13
N GLY A 161 -15.22 9.32 -3.36
CA GLY A 161 -14.55 10.50 -3.88
C GLY A 161 -15.44 11.74 -3.95
N ARG A 162 -16.70 11.57 -4.41
CA ARG A 162 -17.70 12.65 -4.39
C ARG A 162 -18.04 13.10 -2.98
N MET A 163 -18.13 12.17 -2.01
CA MET A 163 -18.35 12.52 -0.60
C MET A 163 -17.19 13.39 -0.06
N VAL A 164 -15.94 13.03 -0.32
CA VAL A 164 -14.76 13.84 0.05
C VAL A 164 -14.85 15.25 -0.54
N LEU A 165 -15.18 15.38 -1.83
CA LEU A 165 -15.33 16.69 -2.48
C LEU A 165 -16.51 17.48 -1.93
N ARG A 166 -17.59 16.82 -1.53
CA ARG A 166 -18.74 17.45 -0.88
C ARG A 166 -18.35 18.05 0.47
N HIS A 167 -17.58 17.32 1.28
CA HIS A 167 -16.99 17.85 2.51
C HIS A 167 -16.07 19.05 2.24
N LEU A 168 -15.20 18.98 1.24
CA LEU A 168 -14.31 20.09 0.86
C LEU A 168 -15.09 21.34 0.42
N ALA A 169 -16.20 21.19 -0.31
CA ALA A 169 -17.07 22.30 -0.68
C ALA A 169 -17.63 23.01 0.55
N LEU A 170 -18.25 22.28 1.47
CA LEU A 170 -18.81 22.84 2.71
C LEU A 170 -17.72 23.47 3.60
N LEU A 171 -16.59 22.78 3.78
CA LEU A 171 -15.44 23.32 4.51
C LEU A 171 -14.94 24.62 3.90
N SER A 172 -14.90 24.74 2.56
CA SER A 172 -14.46 25.97 1.88
C SER A 172 -15.41 27.14 2.14
N GLN A 173 -16.72 26.89 2.18
CA GLN A 173 -17.75 27.89 2.44
C GLN A 173 -17.73 28.34 3.91
N TRP A 174 -17.56 27.41 4.85
CA TRP A 174 -17.35 27.72 6.28
C TRP A 174 -16.05 28.47 6.51
N ASN A 175 -14.97 28.10 5.82
CA ASN A 175 -13.67 28.77 5.91
C ASN A 175 -13.72 30.21 5.40
N LYS A 176 -14.53 30.49 4.37
CA LYS A 176 -14.76 31.85 3.85
C LYS A 176 -15.75 32.67 4.68
N GLY A 177 -16.49 32.05 5.59
CA GLY A 177 -17.55 32.68 6.36
C GLY A 177 -18.82 32.96 5.55
N GLU A 178 -18.98 32.31 4.40
CA GLU A 178 -20.17 32.42 3.55
C GLU A 178 -21.35 31.62 4.12
N GLN A 179 -21.03 30.52 4.82
CA GLN A 179 -21.96 29.78 5.66
C GLN A 179 -21.42 29.68 7.08
N PRO A 180 -22.28 29.70 8.11
CA PRO A 180 -21.84 29.52 9.49
C PRO A 180 -21.28 28.12 9.69
N THR A 181 -20.25 28.00 10.54
CA THR A 181 -19.79 26.69 11.02
C THR A 181 -20.94 25.99 11.74
N PRO A 182 -21.13 24.66 11.54
CA PRO A 182 -22.17 23.90 12.24
C PRO A 182 -22.08 24.08 13.76
N SER A 183 -23.22 24.32 14.41
CA SER A 183 -23.27 24.57 15.86
C SER A 183 -22.87 23.38 16.73
N SER A 184 -22.81 22.18 16.15
CA SER A 184 -22.28 20.97 16.78
C SER A 184 -20.77 20.99 16.96
N LEU A 185 -20.04 21.81 16.19
CA LEU A 185 -18.62 22.03 16.42
C LEU A 185 -18.41 23.05 17.56
N PRO A 186 -17.52 22.77 18.52
CA PRO A 186 -17.25 23.66 19.65
C PRO A 186 -16.37 24.86 19.26
N PHE A 187 -16.10 25.08 17.97
CA PHE A 187 -15.24 26.15 17.48
C PHE A 187 -15.59 26.59 16.06
N PRO A 188 -15.30 27.85 15.68
CA PRO A 188 -15.49 28.33 14.31
C PRO A 188 -14.39 27.82 13.37
N LEU A 189 -14.76 27.60 12.11
CA LEU A 189 -13.86 27.20 11.02
C LEU A 189 -13.47 28.36 10.07
N GLU A 190 -14.01 29.56 10.27
CA GLU A 190 -13.68 30.73 9.45
C GLU A 190 -12.17 31.03 9.48
N LYS A 191 -11.54 31.14 8.30
CA LYS A 191 -10.12 31.46 8.08
C LYS A 191 -9.15 30.49 8.78
N THR A 192 -9.56 29.24 8.98
CA THR A 192 -8.74 28.23 9.66
C THR A 192 -7.95 27.33 8.72
N MET A 193 -8.36 27.20 7.45
CA MET A 193 -7.83 26.21 6.51
C MET A 193 -7.20 26.85 5.27
N ASP A 194 -6.03 26.35 4.86
CA ASP A 194 -5.33 26.69 3.62
C ASP A 194 -5.62 25.64 2.54
N PHE A 195 -6.55 25.96 1.63
CA PHE A 195 -6.95 25.05 0.54
C PHE A 195 -5.89 24.88 -0.55
N SER A 196 -4.78 25.64 -0.51
CA SER A 196 -3.65 25.45 -1.43
C SER A 196 -2.63 24.40 -0.93
N GLU A 197 -2.83 23.89 0.29
CA GLU A 197 -1.97 22.93 0.97
C GLU A 197 -2.83 21.78 1.55
N VAL A 198 -3.52 21.04 0.66
CA VAL A 198 -4.39 19.93 1.04
C VAL A 198 -3.68 18.58 0.91
N GLY A 199 -3.73 17.79 1.99
CA GLY A 199 -3.37 16.37 2.00
C GLY A 199 -4.60 15.48 2.10
N LEU A 200 -4.53 14.30 1.52
CA LEU A 200 -5.56 13.27 1.62
C LEU A 200 -4.97 12.01 2.23
N MET A 201 -5.70 11.36 3.15
CA MET A 201 -5.39 10.01 3.59
C MET A 201 -6.59 9.09 3.47
N GLY A 202 -6.38 7.90 2.94
CA GLY A 202 -7.43 6.89 2.83
C GLY A 202 -6.94 5.51 3.26
N HIS A 203 -7.82 4.74 3.89
CA HIS A 203 -7.56 3.32 4.21
C HIS A 203 -8.38 2.43 3.26
N SER A 204 -7.79 1.39 2.66
CA SER A 204 -8.55 0.42 1.86
C SER A 204 -9.31 1.08 0.70
N ARG A 205 -10.61 0.85 0.57
CA ARG A 205 -11.53 1.58 -0.32
C ARG A 205 -11.50 3.10 -0.15
N GLY A 206 -11.16 3.57 1.04
CA GLY A 206 -10.92 4.99 1.32
C GLY A 206 -9.70 5.54 0.57
N GLY A 207 -8.66 4.72 0.32
CA GLY A 207 -7.48 5.10 -0.46
C GLY A 207 -7.82 5.37 -1.93
N GLU A 208 -8.43 4.39 -2.61
CA GLU A 208 -8.95 4.60 -3.97
C GLU A 208 -10.01 5.71 -4.01
N GLY A 209 -10.81 5.88 -2.95
CA GLY A 209 -11.73 7.01 -2.79
C GLY A 209 -11.04 8.38 -2.75
N MET A 210 -9.84 8.50 -2.18
CA MET A 210 -9.05 9.73 -2.22
C MET A 210 -8.49 10.02 -3.61
N ARG A 211 -8.02 8.99 -4.33
CA ARG A 211 -7.63 9.11 -5.75
C ARG A 211 -8.84 9.49 -6.62
N ALA A 212 -10.02 8.91 -6.34
CA ALA A 212 -11.26 9.28 -6.99
C ALA A 212 -11.61 10.76 -6.76
N ALA A 213 -11.51 11.26 -5.54
CA ALA A 213 -11.75 12.68 -5.24
C ALA A 213 -10.83 13.59 -6.07
N TRP A 214 -9.54 13.23 -6.16
CA TRP A 214 -8.57 14.00 -6.92
C TRP A 214 -8.88 14.02 -8.42
N ARG A 215 -9.16 12.84 -9.01
CA ARG A 215 -9.51 12.72 -10.43
C ARG A 215 -10.84 13.40 -10.76
N LEU A 216 -11.88 13.19 -9.95
CA LEU A 216 -13.21 13.80 -10.15
C LEU A 216 -13.18 15.33 -10.06
N TYR A 217 -12.34 15.91 -9.22
CA TYR A 217 -12.15 17.37 -9.18
C TYR A 217 -11.48 17.90 -10.46
N ARG A 218 -10.58 17.12 -11.04
CA ARG A 218 -9.83 17.45 -12.26
C ARG A 218 -10.59 17.13 -13.54
N ASP A 219 -11.64 16.31 -13.52
CA ASP A 219 -12.47 16.06 -14.70
C ASP A 219 -13.06 17.37 -15.27
N ASP A 220 -13.16 17.43 -16.59
CA ASP A 220 -13.75 18.58 -17.29
C ASP A 220 -15.23 18.73 -16.91
N GLY A 221 -15.65 19.96 -16.60
CA GLY A 221 -17.02 20.24 -16.18
C GLY A 221 -17.39 19.74 -14.78
N SER A 222 -16.42 19.30 -13.97
CA SER A 222 -16.69 18.88 -12.59
C SER A 222 -17.43 19.98 -11.80
N PRO A 223 -18.62 19.68 -11.22
CA PRO A 223 -19.39 20.67 -10.47
C PRO A 223 -18.65 21.16 -9.21
N PHE A 224 -17.75 20.34 -8.68
CA PHE A 224 -16.96 20.68 -7.50
C PHE A 224 -15.95 21.81 -7.74
N ARG A 225 -15.58 22.12 -8.99
CA ARG A 225 -14.78 23.32 -9.31
C ARG A 225 -15.52 24.62 -9.05
N VAL A 226 -16.87 24.58 -9.05
CA VAL A 226 -17.72 25.73 -8.74
C VAL A 226 -18.13 25.71 -7.26
N GLU A 227 -18.46 24.54 -6.71
CA GLU A 227 -18.93 24.40 -5.32
C GLU A 227 -17.82 24.60 -4.27
N ILE A 228 -16.56 24.37 -4.62
CA ILE A 228 -15.41 24.63 -3.75
C ILE A 228 -14.95 26.08 -3.99
N HIS A 229 -15.36 26.97 -3.09
CA HIS A 229 -15.21 28.42 -3.27
C HIS A 229 -13.80 28.95 -2.94
N SER A 230 -12.87 28.05 -2.59
CA SER A 230 -11.46 28.33 -2.35
C SER A 230 -10.61 27.58 -3.39
N PRO A 231 -9.53 28.16 -3.93
CA PRO A 231 -8.64 27.44 -4.84
C PRO A 231 -8.08 26.17 -4.18
N LEU A 232 -8.56 25.01 -4.61
CA LEU A 232 -8.15 23.72 -4.09
C LEU A 232 -6.88 23.24 -4.81
N THR A 233 -5.84 22.94 -4.04
CA THR A 233 -4.65 22.23 -4.51
C THR A 233 -4.34 21.07 -3.58
N VAL A 234 -4.50 19.85 -4.08
CA VAL A 234 -4.02 18.64 -3.42
C VAL A 234 -2.52 18.53 -3.68
N ARG A 235 -1.74 18.28 -2.62
CA ARG A 235 -0.27 18.21 -2.66
C ARG A 235 0.26 16.82 -2.35
N ALA A 236 -0.49 16.05 -1.56
CA ALA A 236 -0.04 14.77 -1.04
C ALA A 236 -1.23 13.81 -0.81
N ILE A 237 -1.03 12.53 -1.12
CA ILE A 237 -1.96 11.45 -0.83
C ILE A 237 -1.19 10.35 -0.06
N PHE A 238 -1.67 9.98 1.12
CA PHE A 238 -1.14 8.87 1.92
C PHE A 238 -2.18 7.77 2.02
N GLU A 239 -1.88 6.57 1.53
CA GLU A 239 -2.83 5.47 1.51
C GLU A 239 -2.37 4.38 2.46
N ILE A 240 -3.28 3.91 3.33
CA ILE A 240 -3.07 2.71 4.15
C ILE A 240 -3.77 1.58 3.42
N ALA A 241 -3.07 0.48 3.17
CA ALA A 241 -3.57 -0.76 2.57
C ALA A 241 -4.67 -0.54 1.50
N PRO A 242 -4.46 0.33 0.49
CA PRO A 242 -5.54 0.72 -0.41
C PRO A 242 -5.90 -0.41 -1.37
N VAL A 243 -7.16 -0.45 -1.77
CA VAL A 243 -7.62 -1.21 -2.93
C VAL A 243 -7.20 -0.52 -4.22
N ASP A 244 -7.29 -1.19 -5.37
CA ASP A 244 -7.07 -0.62 -6.70
C ASP A 244 -7.85 -1.38 -7.78
N GLY A 245 -8.69 -0.69 -8.55
CA GLY A 245 -9.43 -1.30 -9.67
C GLY A 245 -10.87 -1.70 -9.34
N GLN A 246 -11.46 -1.13 -8.28
CA GLN A 246 -12.88 -1.37 -7.92
C GLN A 246 -13.82 -0.28 -8.48
N THR A 247 -13.42 0.36 -9.58
CA THR A 247 -14.23 1.31 -10.37
C THR A 247 -14.08 1.02 -11.86
N PHE A 248 -14.93 1.59 -12.70
CA PHE A 248 -14.83 1.45 -14.16
C PHE A 248 -13.57 2.06 -14.77
N ARG A 249 -12.87 2.91 -14.02
CA ARG A 249 -11.69 3.64 -14.47
C ARG A 249 -10.50 3.42 -13.54
N GLU A 250 -9.32 3.47 -14.12
CA GLU A 250 -8.06 3.55 -13.35
C GLU A 250 -7.95 4.95 -12.72
N LEU A 251 -7.62 4.98 -11.42
CA LEU A 251 -7.50 6.20 -10.63
C LEU A 251 -6.06 6.30 -10.12
N ASP A 252 -5.42 7.45 -10.29
CA ASP A 252 -4.00 7.61 -9.90
C ASP A 252 -3.74 8.84 -9.06
N ALA A 253 -2.65 8.78 -8.29
CA ALA A 253 -2.07 9.91 -7.57
C ALA A 253 -1.23 10.78 -8.52
N GLU A 254 -1.84 11.33 -9.56
CA GLU A 254 -1.18 12.18 -10.57
C GLU A 254 -0.76 13.54 -9.98
N ASP A 255 0.44 14.03 -10.32
CA ASP A 255 0.98 15.35 -9.93
C ASP A 255 0.92 15.67 -8.42
N VAL A 256 1.01 14.64 -7.58
CA VAL A 256 1.02 14.77 -6.12
C VAL A 256 2.05 13.84 -5.51
N SER A 257 2.56 14.21 -4.33
CA SER A 257 3.38 13.29 -3.54
C SER A 257 2.51 12.11 -3.10
N SER A 258 3.00 10.87 -3.17
CA SER A 258 2.21 9.70 -2.81
C SER A 258 2.97 8.71 -1.94
N MET A 259 2.29 8.08 -0.99
CA MET A 259 2.87 7.02 -0.18
C MET A 259 1.82 5.94 0.10
N VAL A 260 2.20 4.68 -0.10
CA VAL A 260 1.35 3.53 0.20
C VAL A 260 1.94 2.74 1.38
N LEU A 261 1.26 2.74 2.52
CA LEU A 261 1.58 1.88 3.66
C LEU A 261 0.90 0.53 3.46
N LEU A 262 1.68 -0.49 3.11
CA LEU A 262 1.23 -1.86 2.89
C LEU A 262 1.36 -2.69 4.17
N SER A 263 0.61 -3.77 4.23
CA SER A 263 0.61 -4.73 5.34
C SER A 263 0.78 -6.12 4.77
N ALA A 264 1.89 -6.79 5.06
CA ALA A 264 2.18 -8.04 4.35
C ALA A 264 1.12 -9.12 4.62
N CYS A 265 0.53 -9.14 5.81
CA CYS A 265 -0.39 -10.18 6.26
C CYS A 265 -1.85 -9.69 6.27
N ASP A 266 -2.16 -8.81 5.33
CA ASP A 266 -3.48 -8.25 5.05
C ASP A 266 -4.46 -9.34 4.62
N GLY A 267 -5.55 -9.51 5.36
CA GLY A 267 -6.58 -10.49 5.06
C GLY A 267 -7.64 -10.00 4.08
N ASP A 268 -7.83 -8.69 3.97
CA ASP A 268 -8.88 -8.12 3.15
C ASP A 268 -8.38 -7.78 1.74
N VAL A 269 -7.28 -7.05 1.67
CA VAL A 269 -6.55 -6.70 0.44
C VAL A 269 -5.31 -7.58 0.36
N PHE A 270 -5.54 -8.90 0.45
CA PHE A 270 -4.48 -9.90 0.57
C PHE A 270 -3.56 -10.00 -0.65
N ASP A 271 -3.89 -9.39 -1.78
CA ASP A 271 -3.05 -9.33 -2.97
C ASP A 271 -2.25 -8.02 -3.07
N LEU A 272 -2.41 -7.12 -2.10
CA LEU A 272 -1.69 -5.85 -2.00
C LEU A 272 -1.81 -4.97 -3.24
N GLU A 273 -2.95 -5.03 -3.95
CA GLU A 273 -3.22 -4.31 -5.20
C GLU A 273 -2.95 -2.79 -5.14
N GLY A 274 -2.94 -2.21 -3.93
CA GLY A 274 -2.50 -0.84 -3.67
C GLY A 274 -1.09 -0.49 -4.18
N VAL A 275 -0.18 -1.46 -4.34
CA VAL A 275 1.17 -1.20 -4.89
C VAL A 275 1.14 -0.76 -6.36
N HIS A 276 0.08 -1.09 -7.10
CA HIS A 276 -0.08 -0.68 -8.50
C HIS A 276 -0.02 0.84 -8.67
N VAL A 277 -0.50 1.61 -7.68
CA VAL A 277 -0.45 3.08 -7.70
C VAL A 277 1.00 3.59 -7.77
N PHE A 278 1.91 2.94 -7.05
CA PHE A 278 3.33 3.27 -7.11
C PHE A 278 3.96 2.80 -8.42
N ASP A 279 3.61 1.59 -8.88
CA ASP A 279 4.11 1.01 -10.14
C ASP A 279 3.76 1.88 -11.36
N ARG A 280 2.49 2.25 -11.51
CA ARG A 280 2.03 3.13 -12.60
C ARG A 280 2.70 4.49 -12.55
N ALA A 281 2.93 5.00 -11.34
CA ALA A 281 3.64 6.25 -11.18
C ALA A 281 5.12 6.17 -11.59
N LEU A 282 5.73 4.98 -11.57
CA LEU A 282 7.07 4.75 -12.13
C LEU A 282 7.04 4.54 -13.64
N LEU A 283 6.01 3.89 -14.18
CA LEU A 283 5.79 3.69 -15.61
C LEU A 283 5.53 5.01 -16.36
N GLY A 284 4.69 5.89 -15.81
CA GLY A 284 4.32 7.18 -16.40
C GLY A 284 5.47 8.20 -16.52
N LEU A 285 6.68 7.84 -16.07
CA LEU A 285 7.86 8.70 -16.07
C LEU A 285 8.59 8.71 -17.41
N ALA A 286 8.27 7.77 -18.30
CA ALA A 286 8.82 7.73 -19.65
C ALA A 286 8.36 8.93 -20.52
N ASP A 287 7.26 9.62 -20.15
CA ASP A 287 6.55 10.54 -21.06
C ASP A 287 6.56 12.04 -20.67
N SER A 288 7.15 12.44 -19.53
CA SER A 288 7.05 13.84 -19.06
C SER A 288 8.39 14.59 -18.99
N PHE A 289 8.74 15.30 -20.06
CA PHE A 289 9.91 16.21 -20.15
C PHE A 289 9.73 17.54 -19.40
N ILE A 290 8.52 17.85 -18.92
CA ILE A 290 8.20 19.07 -18.17
C ILE A 290 7.79 18.65 -16.76
N GLY A 291 8.78 18.62 -15.85
CA GLY A 291 8.52 18.36 -14.44
C GLY A 291 7.80 19.54 -13.77
N PRO A 292 6.92 19.30 -12.79
CA PRO A 292 6.33 20.36 -11.98
C PRO A 292 7.41 21.13 -11.19
N ALA A 293 7.12 22.38 -10.82
CA ALA A 293 8.04 23.25 -10.08
C ALA A 293 8.44 22.72 -8.68
N ARG A 294 7.80 21.65 -8.18
CA ARG A 294 8.17 20.92 -6.96
C ARG A 294 8.26 19.42 -7.25
N PRO A 295 9.28 18.70 -6.75
CA PRO A 295 9.32 17.24 -6.80
C PRO A 295 8.11 16.62 -6.10
N HIS A 296 7.60 15.51 -6.63
CA HIS A 296 6.53 14.71 -6.04
C HIS A 296 7.10 13.36 -5.62
N PRO A 297 7.62 13.22 -4.38
CA PRO A 297 8.14 11.95 -3.89
C PRO A 297 7.04 10.91 -3.85
N ARG A 298 7.38 9.68 -4.25
CA ARG A 298 6.46 8.55 -4.33
C ARG A 298 7.07 7.33 -3.66
N GLY A 299 6.26 6.51 -3.00
CA GLY A 299 6.79 5.28 -2.42
C GLY A 299 5.76 4.33 -1.87
N THR A 300 6.29 3.20 -1.40
CA THR A 300 5.63 2.17 -0.62
C THR A 300 6.42 1.91 0.65
N PHE A 301 5.72 1.56 1.72
CA PHE A 301 6.29 1.14 2.99
C PHE A 301 5.53 -0.09 3.44
N ASN A 302 6.16 -1.27 3.40
CA ASN A 302 5.50 -2.52 3.77
C ASN A 302 5.83 -2.89 5.21
N VAL A 303 4.80 -3.11 6.01
CA VAL A 303 4.92 -3.58 7.40
C VAL A 303 4.76 -5.09 7.41
N LEU A 304 5.85 -5.81 7.62
CA LEU A 304 5.80 -7.26 7.74
C LEU A 304 5.06 -7.64 9.03
N GLY A 305 4.15 -8.61 8.95
CA GLY A 305 3.34 -9.01 10.10
C GLY A 305 2.13 -8.14 10.41
N GLY A 306 1.87 -7.05 9.68
CA GLY A 306 0.64 -6.27 9.84
C GLY A 306 -0.56 -6.93 9.15
N ASN A 307 -1.75 -6.84 9.75
CA ASN A 307 -3.04 -7.14 9.09
C ASN A 307 -3.67 -5.87 8.48
N HIS A 308 -4.86 -5.99 7.89
CA HIS A 308 -5.60 -4.85 7.35
C HIS A 308 -6.09 -3.92 8.48
N ASN A 309 -6.75 -4.49 9.49
CA ASN A 309 -7.68 -3.71 10.30
C ASN A 309 -7.00 -2.77 11.31
N PHE A 310 -5.89 -3.20 11.90
CA PHE A 310 -5.44 -2.67 13.19
C PHE A 310 -4.72 -1.32 13.16
N TYR A 311 -4.62 -0.70 11.99
CA TYR A 311 -4.32 0.74 11.89
C TYR A 311 -5.49 1.62 12.35
N ASN A 312 -6.70 1.09 12.34
CA ASN A 312 -7.91 1.72 12.86
C ASN A 312 -8.18 1.24 14.30
N THR A 313 -8.25 2.15 15.28
CA THR A 313 -8.45 1.77 16.69
C THR A 313 -9.86 1.24 17.00
N GLU A 314 -10.80 1.50 16.10
CA GLU A 314 -12.21 1.09 16.24
C GLU A 314 -12.46 -0.28 15.61
N TRP A 315 -11.56 -0.79 14.76
CA TRP A 315 -11.67 -2.13 14.18
C TRP A 315 -10.95 -3.13 15.08
N GLN A 316 -11.73 -3.75 15.98
CA GLN A 316 -11.18 -4.51 17.11
C GLN A 316 -11.04 -6.02 16.86
N GLN A 317 -11.28 -6.48 15.64
CA GLN A 317 -11.13 -7.87 15.21
C GLN A 317 -10.13 -7.96 14.06
N SER A 318 -9.25 -8.96 14.09
CA SER A 318 -8.34 -9.24 12.99
C SER A 318 -9.12 -9.73 11.77
N ASP A 319 -8.79 -9.18 10.61
CA ASP A 319 -9.20 -9.65 9.28
C ASP A 319 -8.38 -10.86 8.80
N SER A 320 -7.26 -11.14 9.46
CA SER A 320 -6.31 -12.17 9.06
C SER A 320 -6.17 -13.24 10.15
N SER A 321 -6.05 -14.51 9.73
CA SER A 321 -5.86 -15.65 10.65
C SER A 321 -4.40 -15.85 11.04
N GLY A 322 -3.46 -15.16 10.38
CA GLY A 322 -2.04 -15.26 10.69
C GLY A 322 -1.14 -14.70 9.60
N CYS A 323 0.14 -14.99 9.74
CA CYS A 323 1.17 -14.47 8.87
C CYS A 323 2.15 -15.58 8.49
N ALA A 324 2.35 -15.78 7.20
CA ALA A 324 3.25 -16.74 6.62
C ALA A 324 4.60 -16.07 6.31
N GLY A 325 5.69 -16.66 6.81
CA GLY A 325 7.05 -16.17 6.58
C GLY A 325 7.49 -15.03 7.50
N HIS A 326 6.61 -14.55 8.38
CA HIS A 326 6.94 -13.56 9.41
C HIS A 326 6.02 -13.69 10.63
N PRO A 327 6.47 -13.39 11.85
CA PRO A 327 5.58 -13.30 13.01
C PRO A 327 4.50 -12.23 12.81
N ALA A 328 3.27 -12.53 13.23
CA ALA A 328 2.19 -11.54 13.27
C ALA A 328 2.50 -10.44 14.30
N LEU A 329 2.25 -9.18 13.93
CA LEU A 329 2.28 -8.02 14.81
C LEU A 329 0.92 -7.76 15.48
N PHE A 330 -0.07 -8.62 15.23
CA PHE A 330 -1.43 -8.49 15.69
C PHE A 330 -1.88 -9.70 16.51
N PRO A 331 -2.65 -9.48 17.59
CA PRO A 331 -3.51 -10.52 18.17
C PRO A 331 -4.80 -10.71 17.34
N ASP A 332 -5.67 -11.64 17.73
CA ASP A 332 -6.97 -11.80 17.07
C ASP A 332 -7.94 -10.63 17.33
N ILE A 333 -7.79 -9.95 18.47
CA ILE A 333 -8.70 -8.89 18.91
C ILE A 333 -7.98 -7.71 19.61
N LYS A 334 -8.67 -6.57 19.79
CA LYS A 334 -8.23 -5.35 20.52
C LYS A 334 -7.19 -4.48 19.78
N GLY A 335 -6.80 -4.84 18.57
CA GLY A 335 -5.90 -4.02 17.75
C GLY A 335 -4.41 -4.30 17.96
N SER A 336 -3.57 -3.60 17.19
CA SER A 336 -2.10 -3.71 17.25
C SER A 336 -1.46 -2.35 17.51
N PRO A 337 -0.90 -2.11 18.71
CA PRO A 337 -0.05 -0.94 18.96
C PRO A 337 1.16 -0.86 18.01
N ALA A 338 1.70 -2.01 17.58
CA ALA A 338 2.84 -2.07 16.67
C ALA A 338 2.50 -1.58 15.25
N GLN A 339 1.34 -1.96 14.70
CA GLN A 339 0.86 -1.40 13.42
C GLN A 339 0.59 0.10 13.53
N ARG A 340 -0.05 0.56 14.62
CA ARG A 340 -0.28 2.00 14.85
C ARG A 340 1.02 2.79 14.99
N LEU A 341 2.06 2.18 15.55
CA LEU A 341 3.40 2.76 15.61
C LEU A 341 3.99 2.97 14.21
N ALA A 342 3.81 2.00 13.30
CA ALA A 342 4.22 2.13 11.91
C ALA A 342 3.46 3.26 11.19
N ALA A 343 2.13 3.35 11.36
CA ALA A 343 1.34 4.44 10.80
C ALA A 343 1.76 5.82 11.32
N LEU A 344 1.98 5.96 12.64
CA LEU A 344 2.48 7.20 13.23
C LEU A 344 3.84 7.62 12.65
N ASN A 345 4.75 6.67 12.49
CA ASN A 345 6.12 6.95 12.04
C ASN A 345 6.26 7.03 10.51
N THR A 346 5.18 6.90 9.75
CA THR A 346 5.16 7.06 8.29
C THR A 346 4.25 8.22 7.86
N LEU A 347 3.01 8.28 8.35
CA LEU A 347 2.04 9.31 7.96
C LEU A 347 2.43 10.72 8.45
N ILE A 348 2.84 10.85 9.71
CA ILE A 348 3.24 12.14 10.29
C ILE A 348 4.44 12.75 9.55
N PRO A 349 5.57 12.03 9.35
CA PRO A 349 6.69 12.60 8.62
C PRO A 349 6.37 12.86 7.15
N PHE A 350 5.52 12.05 6.50
CA PHE A 350 5.10 12.28 5.12
C PHE A 350 4.39 13.63 4.95
N PHE A 351 3.33 13.90 5.72
CA PHE A 351 2.60 15.17 5.61
C PHE A 351 3.44 16.37 6.05
N ARG A 352 4.32 16.20 7.05
CA ARG A 352 5.26 17.26 7.45
C ARG A 352 6.34 17.55 6.42
N GLY A 353 6.71 16.55 5.62
CA GLY A 353 7.68 16.67 4.53
C GLY A 353 7.10 17.14 3.21
N THR A 354 5.78 17.17 3.04
CA THR A 354 5.13 17.45 1.75
C THR A 354 4.11 18.59 1.79
N LEU A 355 3.56 18.93 2.97
CA LEU A 355 2.52 19.95 3.12
C LEU A 355 2.99 21.20 3.85
N GLY A 356 2.40 22.32 3.46
CA GLY A 356 2.58 23.63 4.07
C GLY A 356 3.50 24.52 3.26
N LYS A 357 3.56 25.80 3.65
CA LYS A 357 4.34 26.81 2.91
C LYS A 357 5.85 26.57 2.93
N LYS A 358 6.34 25.83 3.93
CA LYS A 358 7.75 25.46 4.13
C LYS A 358 7.79 24.03 4.67
N PRO A 359 7.52 23.02 3.83
CA PRO A 359 7.56 21.63 4.28
C PRO A 359 9.00 21.24 4.65
N ASP A 360 9.14 20.34 5.63
CA ASP A 360 10.44 19.86 6.09
C ASP A 360 10.79 18.56 5.36
N ALA A 361 11.35 18.68 4.15
CA ALA A 361 11.63 17.53 3.29
C ALA A 361 12.57 16.49 3.93
N THR A 362 13.36 16.86 4.95
CA THR A 362 14.21 15.93 5.70
C THR A 362 13.42 14.82 6.41
N ARG A 363 12.12 15.05 6.67
CA ARG A 363 11.22 14.04 7.27
C ARG A 363 10.98 12.84 6.35
N LEU A 364 11.16 13.02 5.04
CA LEU A 364 11.00 11.95 4.06
C LEU A 364 12.13 10.91 4.12
N ALA A 365 13.21 11.18 4.89
CA ALA A 365 14.29 10.25 5.13
C ALA A 365 13.83 8.86 5.64
N VAL A 366 12.66 8.76 6.29
CA VAL A 366 12.09 7.47 6.73
C VAL A 366 11.81 6.51 5.57
N PHE A 367 11.46 7.05 4.40
CA PHE A 367 11.15 6.28 3.20
C PHE A 367 12.38 5.95 2.37
N ASP A 368 13.50 6.63 2.62
CA ASP A 368 14.73 6.39 1.90
C ASP A 368 15.40 5.08 2.33
N PRO A 369 15.59 4.10 1.43
CA PRO A 369 16.18 2.82 1.78
C PRO A 369 17.60 2.91 2.33
N ARG A 370 18.36 3.98 2.02
CA ARG A 370 19.73 4.21 2.52
C ARG A 370 19.76 4.58 3.99
N VAL A 371 18.63 5.05 4.53
CA VAL A 371 18.54 5.48 5.92
C VAL A 371 18.09 4.28 6.75
N PRO A 372 18.91 3.80 7.70
CA PRO A 372 18.54 2.65 8.53
C PRO A 372 17.36 2.98 9.45
N PHE A 373 16.53 1.98 9.75
CA PHE A 373 15.51 2.13 10.78
C PHE A 373 16.17 2.22 12.15
N THR A 374 15.79 3.24 12.91
CA THR A 374 16.18 3.39 14.32
C THR A 374 14.98 3.81 15.14
N GLY A 375 15.15 3.89 16.47
CA GLY A 375 14.10 4.33 17.36
C GLY A 375 12.92 3.36 17.38
N PRO A 376 11.66 3.82 17.32
CA PRO A 376 10.51 2.93 17.43
C PRO A 376 10.36 1.98 16.24
N LEU A 377 10.74 2.37 15.02
CA LEU A 377 10.58 1.52 13.85
C LEU A 377 11.49 0.29 13.89
N SER A 378 12.65 0.35 14.55
CA SER A 378 13.54 -0.81 14.69
C SER A 378 12.96 -1.94 15.54
N THR A 379 11.86 -1.72 16.27
CA THR A 379 11.23 -2.76 17.09
C THR A 379 10.26 -3.64 16.30
N LEU A 380 9.94 -3.31 15.05
CA LEU A 380 8.93 -4.03 14.25
C LEU A 380 9.48 -5.29 13.55
N GLY A 381 10.81 -5.46 13.47
CA GLY A 381 11.46 -6.70 13.03
C GLY A 381 11.39 -7.03 11.53
N GLY A 382 10.61 -6.28 10.74
CA GLY A 382 10.49 -6.47 9.29
C GLY A 382 9.77 -5.32 8.62
N LEU A 383 10.51 -4.54 7.82
CA LEU A 383 10.02 -3.36 7.11
C LEU A 383 10.69 -3.27 5.75
N GLU A 384 9.91 -3.02 4.70
CA GLU A 384 10.42 -2.93 3.33
C GLU A 384 10.01 -1.59 2.70
N ARG A 385 10.85 -1.05 1.81
CA ARG A 385 10.65 0.28 1.22
C ARG A 385 10.83 0.27 -0.29
N GLY A 386 9.85 0.80 -1.00
CA GLY A 386 10.02 1.32 -2.35
C GLY A 386 9.95 2.83 -2.30
N PHE A 387 10.94 3.56 -2.82
CA PHE A 387 10.88 5.02 -2.78
C PHE A 387 11.51 5.63 -4.03
N ALA A 388 10.95 6.74 -4.49
CA ALA A 388 11.49 7.57 -5.56
C ALA A 388 11.30 9.05 -5.17
N HIS A 389 12.40 9.76 -4.93
CA HIS A 389 12.39 11.17 -4.49
C HIS A 389 11.88 12.14 -5.55
N SER A 390 12.42 11.97 -6.75
CA SER A 390 12.06 12.74 -7.92
C SER A 390 11.73 11.74 -9.01
N THR A 391 10.75 12.12 -9.80
CA THR A 391 10.32 11.36 -10.96
C THR A 391 10.62 12.10 -12.25
N THR A 392 11.44 13.16 -12.20
CA THR A 392 11.89 13.89 -13.38
C THR A 392 13.13 13.23 -13.97
N TYR A 393 13.19 13.16 -15.31
CA TYR A 393 14.30 12.56 -16.05
C TYR A 393 15.68 13.19 -15.71
N ALA A 394 15.72 14.48 -15.37
CA ALA A 394 16.98 15.17 -15.02
C ALA A 394 17.68 14.60 -13.78
N ASP A 395 16.91 14.04 -12.84
CA ASP A 395 17.44 13.51 -11.57
C ASP A 395 17.56 11.98 -11.57
N ARG A 396 16.95 11.31 -12.55
CA ARG A 396 16.87 9.85 -12.62
C ARG A 396 16.80 9.38 -14.07
N TRP A 397 17.78 8.57 -14.46
CA TRP A 397 17.83 7.87 -15.73
C TRP A 397 17.59 6.38 -15.52
N ILE A 398 16.60 5.81 -16.21
CA ILE A 398 16.38 4.36 -16.29
C ILE A 398 17.41 3.80 -17.27
N LEU A 399 18.31 2.96 -16.76
CA LEU A 399 19.36 2.30 -17.53
C LEU A 399 18.86 0.98 -18.14
N GLU A 400 17.96 0.30 -17.43
CA GLU A 400 17.33 -0.96 -17.83
C GLU A 400 16.00 -1.13 -17.09
N ASP A 401 14.97 -1.57 -17.79
CA ASP A 401 13.61 -1.84 -17.28
C ASP A 401 13.07 -3.21 -17.71
N PHE A 402 13.86 -4.01 -18.44
CA PHE A 402 13.55 -5.36 -18.88
C PHE A 402 12.23 -5.46 -19.66
N ASP A 403 11.83 -4.38 -20.34
CA ASP A 403 10.61 -4.29 -21.15
C ASP A 403 10.61 -5.31 -22.31
N ALA A 404 11.78 -5.72 -22.78
CA ALA A 404 11.93 -6.72 -23.81
C ALA A 404 11.34 -8.08 -23.40
N ARG A 405 10.76 -8.79 -24.36
CA ARG A 405 10.24 -10.17 -24.13
C ARG A 405 11.33 -11.23 -24.05
N LYS A 406 12.54 -10.90 -24.49
CA LYS A 406 13.74 -11.74 -24.48
C LYS A 406 14.76 -11.13 -23.53
N PRO A 407 15.72 -11.92 -23.00
CA PRO A 407 16.78 -11.41 -22.13
C PRO A 407 17.82 -10.59 -22.91
N ILE A 408 17.37 -9.45 -23.41
CA ILE A 408 18.14 -8.42 -24.08
C ILE A 408 17.84 -7.09 -23.37
N SER A 409 18.80 -6.19 -23.31
CA SER A 409 18.61 -4.86 -22.76
C SER A 409 17.66 -4.00 -23.59
N THR A 410 17.25 -2.86 -23.04
CA THR A 410 16.54 -1.81 -23.80
C THR A 410 17.31 -1.37 -25.07
N ALA A 411 18.65 -1.47 -25.05
CA ALA A 411 19.52 -1.22 -26.22
C ALA A 411 19.57 -2.39 -27.23
N GLY A 412 18.87 -3.49 -26.97
CA GLY A 412 18.82 -4.68 -27.82
C GLY A 412 19.98 -5.66 -27.64
N ILE A 413 20.76 -5.53 -26.57
CA ILE A 413 21.99 -6.31 -26.36
C ILE A 413 21.72 -7.52 -25.48
N PRO A 414 22.09 -8.75 -25.88
CA PRO A 414 21.87 -9.94 -25.07
C PRO A 414 22.57 -9.88 -23.71
N HIS A 415 21.82 -10.24 -22.66
CA HIS A 415 22.39 -10.51 -21.35
C HIS A 415 23.14 -11.85 -21.37
N PHE A 416 24.20 -11.96 -20.58
CA PHE A 416 24.97 -13.20 -20.44
C PHE A 416 24.69 -13.86 -19.08
N ALA A 417 24.69 -15.20 -19.05
CA ALA A 417 24.50 -15.97 -17.83
C ALA A 417 25.37 -17.22 -17.84
N GLN A 418 26.09 -17.46 -16.74
CA GLN A 418 26.91 -18.64 -16.49
C GLN A 418 26.47 -19.29 -15.18
N GLY A 419 26.13 -20.58 -15.19
CA GLY A 419 25.68 -21.29 -13.98
C GLY A 419 24.33 -20.79 -13.40
N ALA A 420 23.70 -19.81 -14.04
CA ALA A 420 22.42 -19.20 -13.69
C ALA A 420 21.54 -19.11 -14.94
N LYS A 421 20.27 -18.74 -14.77
CA LYS A 421 19.32 -18.52 -15.85
C LYS A 421 18.65 -17.16 -15.70
N ILE A 422 18.68 -16.35 -16.75
CA ILE A 422 17.92 -15.10 -16.85
C ILE A 422 16.76 -15.24 -17.86
N THR A 423 15.59 -14.74 -17.49
CA THR A 423 14.42 -14.64 -18.38
C THR A 423 13.66 -13.36 -18.08
N HIS A 424 13.05 -12.73 -19.09
CA HIS A 424 12.17 -11.59 -18.87
C HIS A 424 10.72 -12.05 -18.81
N GLN A 425 9.96 -11.57 -17.84
CA GLN A 425 8.55 -11.91 -17.64
C GLN A 425 7.77 -10.71 -17.10
N ALA A 426 6.44 -10.83 -17.00
CA ALA A 426 5.64 -9.84 -16.29
C ALA A 426 6.00 -9.84 -14.80
N ALA A 427 5.77 -8.71 -14.14
CA ALA A 427 5.93 -8.57 -12.70
C ALA A 427 5.04 -9.57 -11.91
N PRO A 428 5.37 -9.87 -10.64
CA PRO A 428 4.52 -10.69 -9.77
C PRO A 428 3.07 -10.19 -9.72
N PRO A 429 2.08 -11.04 -9.40
CA PRO A 429 0.66 -10.68 -9.44
C PRO A 429 0.28 -9.48 -8.58
N GLU A 430 1.02 -9.20 -7.50
CA GLU A 430 0.83 -8.02 -6.66
C GLU A 430 1.11 -6.72 -7.40
N HIS A 431 1.97 -6.76 -8.42
CA HIS A 431 2.46 -5.60 -9.14
C HIS A 431 1.67 -5.36 -10.44
N ASP A 432 1.71 -4.11 -10.91
CA ASP A 432 1.03 -3.74 -12.15
C ASP A 432 1.58 -4.56 -13.32
N GLN A 433 0.69 -5.28 -14.00
CA GLN A 433 1.09 -6.26 -15.02
C GLN A 433 1.65 -5.63 -16.31
N ARG A 434 1.62 -4.29 -16.43
CA ARG A 434 2.39 -3.57 -17.47
C ARG A 434 3.89 -3.57 -17.17
N LEU A 435 4.30 -3.69 -15.90
CA LEU A 435 5.71 -3.84 -15.53
C LEU A 435 6.26 -5.17 -16.02
N ARG A 436 7.52 -5.12 -16.42
CA ARG A 436 8.30 -6.28 -16.80
C ARG A 436 9.58 -6.31 -15.99
N MET A 437 10.13 -7.50 -15.87
CA MET A 437 11.25 -7.72 -14.96
C MET A 437 12.12 -8.87 -15.46
N ALA A 438 13.39 -8.83 -15.07
CA ALA A 438 14.30 -9.96 -15.18
C ALA A 438 14.13 -10.89 -13.97
N ARG A 439 13.81 -12.15 -14.26
CA ARG A 439 13.88 -13.25 -13.31
C ARG A 439 15.21 -13.96 -13.48
N ILE A 440 15.98 -14.04 -12.40
CA ILE A 440 17.25 -14.75 -12.34
C ILE A 440 17.14 -15.91 -11.35
N ASP A 441 17.33 -17.14 -11.85
CA ASP A 441 17.34 -18.38 -11.06
C ASP A 441 18.77 -18.96 -11.02
N TRP A 442 19.25 -19.40 -9.85
CA TRP A 442 20.50 -20.17 -9.72
C TRP A 442 20.33 -21.37 -8.77
N PRO A 443 21.04 -22.49 -9.03
CA PRO A 443 20.79 -23.77 -8.37
C PRO A 443 21.24 -23.79 -6.90
N PHE A 444 20.66 -24.68 -6.09
CA PHE A 444 21.08 -25.00 -4.71
C PHE A 444 22.32 -25.93 -4.69
N GLY A 445 23.54 -25.36 -4.75
CA GLY A 445 24.84 -26.08 -4.75
C GLY A 445 25.04 -27.06 -5.93
N ALA A 446 26.21 -27.56 -6.29
CA ALA A 446 27.56 -27.00 -6.29
C ALA A 446 28.15 -27.31 -7.69
N GLY A 447 28.38 -26.27 -8.49
CA GLY A 447 29.40 -26.30 -9.54
C GLY A 447 30.69 -25.71 -8.98
N SER A 448 31.83 -25.93 -9.64
CA SER A 448 33.08 -25.24 -9.30
C SER A 448 33.00 -23.72 -9.52
N ASP A 449 32.10 -23.30 -10.40
CA ASP A 449 32.01 -21.93 -10.88
C ASP A 449 30.88 -21.20 -10.15
N ILE A 450 31.18 -19.97 -9.70
CA ILE A 450 30.19 -19.06 -9.11
C ILE A 450 29.17 -18.70 -10.19
N PRO A 451 27.86 -18.93 -9.98
CA PRO A 451 26.86 -18.48 -10.93
C PRO A 451 26.90 -16.96 -11.11
N GLN A 452 26.79 -16.50 -12.35
CA GLN A 452 26.91 -15.10 -12.72
C GLN A 452 25.85 -14.73 -13.78
N VAL A 453 25.36 -13.50 -13.70
CA VAL A 453 24.53 -12.86 -14.72
C VAL A 453 25.05 -11.46 -15.00
N ASP A 454 25.26 -11.17 -16.27
CA ASP A 454 25.71 -9.90 -16.80
C ASP A 454 24.54 -9.20 -17.50
N ILE A 455 24.08 -8.10 -16.91
CA ILE A 455 23.13 -7.19 -17.52
C ILE A 455 23.92 -6.20 -18.38
N THR A 456 24.09 -6.55 -19.65
CA THR A 456 24.86 -5.79 -20.64
C THR A 456 24.01 -4.69 -21.27
N LEU A 457 24.45 -3.43 -21.14
CA LEU A 457 23.76 -2.25 -21.65
C LEU A 457 24.38 -1.68 -22.93
N ALA A 458 25.66 -1.94 -23.16
CA ALA A 458 26.39 -1.44 -24.33
C ALA A 458 27.35 -2.50 -24.88
N ASP A 459 27.63 -2.43 -26.19
CA ASP A 459 28.57 -3.35 -26.84
C ASP A 459 30.00 -3.14 -26.32
N PRO A 460 30.86 -4.17 -26.30
CA PRO A 460 32.26 -4.01 -25.92
C PRO A 460 32.95 -2.88 -26.70
N GLY A 461 33.57 -1.93 -25.98
CA GLY A 461 34.20 -0.74 -26.56
C GLY A 461 33.29 0.50 -26.66
N PHE A 462 31.98 0.35 -26.43
CA PHE A 462 31.02 1.44 -26.31
C PHE A 462 30.45 1.42 -24.89
N GLY A 463 30.53 2.53 -24.17
CA GLY A 463 30.03 2.61 -22.80
C GLY A 463 29.01 3.73 -22.63
N ILE A 464 28.21 3.63 -21.58
CA ILE A 464 27.31 4.69 -21.15
C ILE A 464 27.96 5.53 -20.04
N ASP A 465 27.73 6.83 -20.08
CA ASP A 465 28.25 7.76 -19.08
C ASP A 465 27.24 7.94 -17.95
N ILE A 466 27.56 7.40 -16.78
CA ILE A 466 26.78 7.61 -15.54
C ILE A 466 27.54 8.45 -14.51
N SER A 467 28.65 9.08 -14.89
CA SER A 467 29.53 9.83 -13.99
C SER A 467 28.88 11.09 -13.39
N ALA A 468 27.85 11.61 -14.05
CA ALA A 468 27.05 12.75 -13.56
C ALA A 468 26.07 12.38 -12.42
N PHE A 469 25.92 11.09 -12.11
CA PHE A 469 25.03 10.61 -11.06
C PHE A 469 25.79 10.23 -9.80
N ARG A 470 25.11 10.30 -8.66
CA ARG A 470 25.69 9.94 -7.35
C ARG A 470 25.39 8.50 -6.93
N TYR A 471 24.26 7.95 -7.38
CA TYR A 471 23.78 6.64 -6.96
C TYR A 471 23.36 5.76 -8.14
N LEU A 472 23.67 4.47 -8.02
CA LEU A 472 23.04 3.40 -8.77
C LEU A 472 21.81 2.93 -8.00
N GLY A 473 20.63 3.04 -8.58
CA GLY A 473 19.40 2.49 -8.05
C GLY A 473 19.11 1.12 -8.62
N LEU A 474 18.67 0.22 -7.74
CA LEU A 474 18.13 -1.08 -8.11
C LEU A 474 16.73 -1.20 -7.55
N ARG A 475 15.82 -1.77 -8.33
CA ARG A 475 14.50 -2.17 -7.86
C ARG A 475 14.36 -3.68 -7.96
N LEU A 476 14.37 -4.36 -6.82
CA LEU A 476 14.47 -5.82 -6.77
C LEU A 476 13.73 -6.44 -5.59
N THR A 477 13.45 -7.73 -5.70
CA THR A 477 12.90 -8.56 -4.62
C THR A 477 13.30 -10.02 -4.82
N THR A 478 12.89 -10.89 -3.92
CA THR A 478 13.07 -12.34 -4.07
C THR A 478 11.72 -13.01 -4.33
N ALA A 479 11.77 -14.25 -4.82
CA ALA A 479 10.58 -15.07 -4.97
C ALA A 479 10.87 -16.53 -4.65
N CYS A 480 9.82 -17.31 -4.42
CA CYS A 480 9.95 -18.73 -4.10
C CYS A 480 10.62 -19.53 -5.24
N HIS A 481 11.59 -20.37 -4.89
CA HIS A 481 12.39 -21.17 -5.83
C HIS A 481 12.71 -22.56 -5.24
N LEU A 482 12.43 -23.63 -6.00
CA LEU A 482 12.81 -25.03 -5.66
C LEU A 482 12.53 -25.43 -4.19
N GLY A 483 11.36 -25.07 -3.65
CA GLY A 483 10.97 -25.39 -2.27
C GLY A 483 11.45 -24.40 -1.20
N SER A 484 12.05 -23.26 -1.57
CA SER A 484 12.54 -22.23 -0.65
C SER A 484 11.47 -21.51 0.18
N CYS A 485 10.19 -21.84 0.01
CA CYS A 485 9.08 -21.29 0.80
C CYS A 485 8.30 -22.41 1.52
N GLY A 486 8.97 -23.52 1.84
CA GLY A 486 8.41 -24.59 2.67
C GLY A 486 8.43 -24.25 4.18
N PRO A 487 7.78 -25.05 5.04
CA PRO A 487 7.52 -24.73 6.45
C PRO A 487 8.76 -24.39 7.31
N ASP A 488 9.95 -24.91 6.98
CA ASP A 488 11.20 -24.70 7.73
C ASP A 488 11.95 -23.38 7.37
N TRP A 489 11.33 -22.50 6.59
CA TRP A 489 11.98 -21.32 5.99
C TRP A 489 12.13 -20.07 6.87
N LEU A 490 11.43 -19.97 8.00
CA LEU A 490 11.56 -18.83 8.92
C LEU A 490 12.99 -18.66 9.45
N ASP A 491 13.74 -19.77 9.52
CA ASP A 491 15.13 -19.81 10.01
C ASP A 491 16.16 -19.79 8.87
N ALA A 492 15.73 -19.75 7.61
CA ALA A 492 16.65 -19.78 6.48
C ALA A 492 17.33 -18.41 6.30
N PRO A 493 18.66 -18.38 6.03
CA PRO A 493 19.35 -17.13 5.79
C PRO A 493 18.74 -16.40 4.59
N GLN A 494 18.73 -15.07 4.71
CA GLN A 494 18.31 -14.17 3.65
C GLN A 494 19.16 -14.37 2.40
N LEU A 495 18.56 -14.04 1.26
CA LEU A 495 19.22 -14.15 -0.02
C LEU A 495 20.22 -13.01 -0.17
N ASP A 496 21.40 -13.33 -0.68
CA ASP A 496 22.51 -12.39 -0.86
C ASP A 496 23.35 -12.77 -2.09
N ALA A 497 23.86 -11.75 -2.75
CA ALA A 497 24.69 -11.81 -3.95
C ALA A 497 25.63 -10.60 -3.97
N SER A 498 26.61 -10.61 -4.87
CA SER A 498 27.52 -9.48 -5.06
C SER A 498 27.29 -8.78 -6.38
N LEU A 499 27.32 -7.44 -6.39
CA LEU A 499 27.25 -6.61 -7.59
C LEU A 499 28.62 -5.98 -7.89
N SER A 500 29.02 -6.01 -9.16
CA SER A 500 30.14 -5.23 -9.72
C SER A 500 29.74 -4.62 -11.07
N LEU A 501 30.50 -3.63 -11.52
CA LEU A 501 30.33 -2.96 -12.81
C LEU A 501 31.52 -3.29 -13.71
N LEU A 502 31.29 -3.39 -15.01
CA LEU A 502 32.35 -3.44 -16.01
C LEU A 502 32.33 -2.17 -16.87
N ASP A 503 33.50 -1.70 -17.27
CA ASP A 503 33.66 -0.62 -18.24
C ASP A 503 34.06 -1.12 -19.64
N ALA A 504 34.07 -0.22 -20.61
CA ALA A 504 34.42 -0.53 -22.00
C ALA A 504 35.90 -0.88 -22.19
N ASP A 505 36.77 -0.57 -21.21
CA ASP A 505 38.19 -0.89 -21.22
C ASP A 505 38.46 -2.29 -20.61
N GLY A 506 37.41 -2.97 -20.12
CA GLY A 506 37.47 -4.32 -19.56
C GLY A 506 37.82 -4.39 -18.08
N ASN A 507 37.81 -3.25 -17.37
CA ASN A 507 38.00 -3.24 -15.93
C ASN A 507 36.71 -3.64 -15.20
N GLU A 508 36.85 -4.30 -14.05
CA GLU A 508 35.73 -4.63 -13.15
C GLU A 508 35.89 -3.88 -11.83
N SER A 509 34.79 -3.32 -11.31
CA SER A 509 34.81 -2.64 -10.02
C SER A 509 35.05 -3.60 -8.86
N ASN A 510 35.35 -3.08 -7.68
CA ASN A 510 35.15 -3.89 -6.46
C ASN A 510 33.70 -4.39 -6.35
N ARG A 511 33.53 -5.55 -5.72
CA ARG A 511 32.22 -6.17 -5.49
C ARG A 511 31.56 -5.63 -4.22
N ILE A 512 30.27 -5.28 -4.30
CA ILE A 512 29.44 -4.85 -3.17
C ILE A 512 28.44 -5.94 -2.82
N ALA A 513 28.22 -6.24 -1.54
CA ALA A 513 27.15 -7.17 -1.13
C ALA A 513 25.78 -6.53 -1.23
N LEU A 514 24.80 -7.27 -1.75
CA LEU A 514 23.42 -6.79 -1.75
C LEU A 514 22.89 -6.65 -0.32
N LYS A 515 23.22 -7.57 0.60
CA LYS A 515 22.81 -7.45 2.01
C LYS A 515 23.29 -6.17 2.72
N ASP A 516 24.34 -5.53 2.21
CA ASP A 516 24.85 -4.29 2.80
C ASP A 516 23.93 -3.11 2.43
N VAL A 517 23.19 -3.20 1.32
CA VAL A 517 22.37 -2.12 0.74
C VAL A 517 20.87 -2.39 0.77
N ILE A 518 20.44 -3.64 0.89
CA ILE A 518 19.04 -4.04 0.91
C ILE A 518 18.83 -5.34 1.69
N ASP A 519 17.72 -5.41 2.41
CA ASP A 519 17.27 -6.60 3.12
C ASP A 519 16.41 -7.47 2.17
N LEU A 520 17.04 -8.44 1.50
CA LEU A 520 16.39 -9.36 0.55
C LEU A 520 15.82 -10.58 1.27
N ARG A 521 14.72 -10.34 1.99
CA ARG A 521 13.93 -11.39 2.63
C ARG A 521 13.23 -12.25 1.59
N ARG A 522 12.92 -13.47 2.01
CA ARG A 522 11.98 -14.32 1.28
C ARG A 522 10.59 -13.69 1.34
N PRO A 523 9.72 -13.96 0.36
CA PRO A 523 8.35 -13.43 0.33
C PRO A 523 7.64 -13.63 1.67
N VAL A 524 6.80 -12.69 2.08
CA VAL A 524 5.98 -12.79 3.30
C VAL A 524 4.54 -12.51 2.90
N GLY A 525 3.58 -13.14 3.55
CA GLY A 525 2.24 -12.60 3.52
C GLY A 525 1.21 -13.40 4.28
N THR A 526 -0.06 -13.33 3.88
CA THR A 526 -1.19 -13.83 4.67
C THR A 526 -1.18 -15.36 4.81
N ASP A 527 -1.28 -15.84 6.05
CA ASP A 527 -1.60 -17.24 6.31
C ASP A 527 -3.10 -17.44 6.12
N PHE A 528 -3.49 -18.42 5.30
CA PHE A 528 -4.88 -18.75 5.11
C PHE A 528 -5.40 -19.73 6.17
N GLY A 529 -4.57 -20.34 7.03
CA GLY A 529 -4.98 -20.95 8.31
C GLY A 529 -6.04 -22.07 8.31
N PHE A 530 -6.48 -22.60 7.16
CA PHE A 530 -7.59 -23.58 7.13
C PHE A 530 -7.12 -25.03 6.91
N PRO A 531 -7.46 -25.98 7.82
CA PRO A 531 -7.22 -27.40 7.60
C PRO A 531 -7.89 -27.88 6.31
N GLY A 532 -7.11 -28.46 5.39
CA GLY A 532 -7.61 -28.97 4.10
C GLY A 532 -7.65 -27.94 2.97
N TYR A 533 -7.24 -26.68 3.21
CA TYR A 533 -7.02 -25.71 2.13
C TYR A 533 -5.60 -25.84 1.58
N SER A 534 -5.49 -26.37 0.36
CA SER A 534 -4.29 -26.22 -0.44
C SER A 534 -4.38 -24.90 -1.19
N PRO A 535 -3.42 -23.97 -1.02
CA PRO A 535 -3.38 -22.78 -1.87
C PRO A 535 -3.38 -23.19 -3.34
N PRO A 536 -4.00 -22.40 -4.24
CA PRO A 536 -4.14 -22.75 -5.66
C PRO A 536 -2.79 -22.97 -6.36
N PHE A 537 -1.69 -22.47 -5.78
CA PHE A 537 -0.32 -22.71 -6.17
C PHE A 537 0.62 -22.56 -4.97
N PRO A 538 1.82 -23.19 -4.98
CA PRO A 538 2.82 -23.01 -3.93
C PRO A 538 3.17 -21.53 -3.74
N GLY A 539 3.02 -21.02 -2.51
CA GLY A 539 3.26 -19.61 -2.17
C GLY A 539 2.08 -18.67 -2.38
N ALA A 540 0.84 -19.15 -2.58
CA ALA A 540 -0.31 -18.25 -2.56
C ALA A 540 -0.41 -17.56 -1.19
N GLY A 541 -0.60 -16.24 -1.21
CA GLY A 541 -0.56 -15.36 -0.03
C GLY A 541 0.83 -14.88 0.34
N LEU A 542 1.90 -15.28 -0.36
CA LEU A 542 3.23 -14.72 -0.14
C LEU A 542 3.54 -13.67 -1.18
N HIS A 543 3.99 -12.50 -0.72
CA HIS A 543 4.20 -11.35 -1.58
C HIS A 543 5.66 -11.16 -1.96
N SER A 544 5.90 -11.03 -3.26
CA SER A 544 7.20 -10.64 -3.81
C SER A 544 7.17 -9.15 -4.13
N LEU A 545 7.24 -8.30 -3.10
CA LEU A 545 7.18 -6.85 -3.27
C LEU A 545 8.56 -6.29 -3.64
N PHE A 546 8.61 -5.52 -4.72
CA PHE A 546 9.82 -4.80 -5.13
C PHE A 546 10.22 -3.71 -4.14
N GLN A 547 11.48 -3.78 -3.72
CA GLN A 547 12.15 -2.80 -2.88
C GLN A 547 13.16 -1.98 -3.69
N HIS A 548 13.44 -0.77 -3.24
CA HIS A 548 14.53 0.04 -3.80
C HIS A 548 15.81 -0.10 -2.97
N ALA A 549 16.94 -0.19 -3.66
CA ALA A 549 18.28 -0.09 -3.08
C ALA A 549 19.05 1.01 -3.81
N TYR A 550 19.84 1.79 -3.08
CA TYR A 550 20.67 2.84 -3.66
C TYR A 550 22.13 2.70 -3.24
N LEU A 551 22.98 2.39 -4.23
CA LEU A 551 24.41 2.18 -4.04
C LEU A 551 25.17 3.45 -4.43
N PRO A 552 26.03 4.01 -3.55
CA PRO A 552 26.88 5.14 -3.93
C PRO A 552 27.86 4.75 -5.05
N LEU A 553 27.85 5.45 -6.18
CA LEU A 553 28.76 5.19 -7.29
C LEU A 553 30.23 5.38 -6.90
N ALA A 554 30.50 6.30 -5.96
CA ALA A 554 31.85 6.49 -5.39
C ALA A 554 32.40 5.26 -4.64
N GLY A 555 31.53 4.31 -4.25
CA GLY A 555 31.92 3.04 -3.63
C GLY A 555 32.35 1.96 -4.64
N LEU A 556 32.20 2.21 -5.94
CA LEU A 556 32.56 1.31 -7.04
C LEU A 556 33.85 1.82 -7.70
N GLN A 557 34.98 1.41 -7.14
CA GLN A 557 36.33 1.81 -7.52
C GLN A 557 36.92 0.87 -8.57
N GLY A 558 37.91 1.35 -9.31
CA GLY A 558 38.65 0.55 -10.31
C GLY A 558 38.02 0.52 -11.70
N ILE A 559 37.06 1.42 -11.97
CA ILE A 559 36.33 1.53 -13.24
C ILE A 559 36.20 2.98 -13.70
N ASP A 560 36.01 3.18 -15.00
CA ASP A 560 35.64 4.46 -15.61
C ASP A 560 34.10 4.60 -15.73
N LEU A 561 33.49 5.42 -14.87
CA LEU A 561 32.04 5.68 -14.86
C LEU A 561 31.54 6.37 -16.13
N THR A 562 32.42 6.88 -17.00
CA THR A 562 32.03 7.46 -18.29
C THR A 562 31.82 6.42 -19.38
N LYS A 563 32.17 5.16 -19.12
CA LYS A 563 32.16 4.07 -20.11
C LYS A 563 31.59 2.76 -19.59
N ILE A 564 30.54 2.80 -18.78
CA ILE A 564 29.96 1.57 -18.22
C ILE A 564 29.32 0.72 -19.31
N THR A 565 29.57 -0.59 -19.27
CA THR A 565 29.01 -1.55 -20.22
C THR A 565 28.03 -2.52 -19.56
N THR A 566 28.36 -3.01 -18.35
CA THR A 566 27.67 -4.16 -17.76
C THR A 566 27.51 -4.04 -16.25
N PHE A 567 26.35 -4.48 -15.75
CA PHE A 567 26.12 -4.76 -14.34
C PHE A 567 26.20 -6.27 -14.10
N ARG A 568 27.19 -6.71 -13.33
CA ARG A 568 27.45 -8.14 -13.05
C ARG A 568 26.95 -8.54 -11.67
N PHE A 569 25.97 -9.44 -11.65
CA PHE A 569 25.52 -10.13 -10.45
C PHE A 569 26.28 -11.43 -10.28
N ASN A 570 26.98 -11.59 -9.16
CA ASN A 570 27.67 -12.79 -8.74
C ASN A 570 26.88 -13.46 -7.61
N PHE A 571 26.44 -14.69 -7.80
CA PHE A 571 25.71 -15.45 -6.80
C PHE A 571 26.68 -16.27 -5.94
N ASP A 572 27.65 -15.58 -5.33
CA ASP A 572 28.74 -16.14 -4.52
C ASP A 572 28.43 -16.23 -3.02
N ARG A 573 27.28 -15.70 -2.58
CA ARG A 573 26.92 -15.56 -1.16
C ARG A 573 25.75 -16.43 -0.71
N SER A 574 24.89 -16.83 -1.64
CA SER A 574 23.74 -17.70 -1.36
C SER A 574 23.79 -18.98 -2.16
N ARG A 575 23.47 -20.10 -1.50
CA ARG A 575 23.60 -21.43 -2.10
C ARG A 575 22.70 -21.69 -3.29
N GLY A 576 21.59 -20.97 -3.44
CA GLY A 576 20.57 -21.12 -4.47
C GLY A 576 19.44 -20.11 -4.23
N GLY A 577 18.71 -19.72 -5.28
CA GLY A 577 17.65 -18.74 -5.10
C GLY A 577 17.05 -18.21 -6.40
N ARG A 578 16.12 -17.27 -6.21
CA ARG A 578 15.49 -16.48 -7.28
C ARG A 578 15.52 -15.01 -6.91
N LEU A 579 16.12 -14.23 -7.80
CA LEU A 579 16.13 -12.78 -7.75
C LEU A 579 15.18 -12.25 -8.83
N LEU A 580 14.37 -11.28 -8.45
CA LEU A 580 13.49 -10.55 -9.35
C LEU A 580 14.02 -9.11 -9.44
N LEU A 581 14.35 -8.64 -10.65
CA LEU A 581 14.91 -7.32 -10.90
C LEU A 581 14.00 -6.58 -11.88
N ASP A 582 13.40 -5.48 -11.44
CA ASP A 582 12.45 -4.65 -12.20
C ASP A 582 13.15 -3.51 -12.95
N ALA A 583 14.10 -2.84 -12.30
CA ALA A 583 14.79 -1.72 -12.92
C ALA A 583 16.20 -1.51 -12.37
N ILE A 584 17.07 -0.98 -13.22
CA ILE A 584 18.37 -0.38 -12.87
C ILE A 584 18.33 1.09 -13.27
N THR A 585 18.70 1.99 -12.36
CA THR A 585 18.68 3.44 -12.58
C THR A 585 20.00 4.08 -12.20
N ALA A 586 20.38 5.17 -12.88
CA ALA A 586 21.35 6.13 -12.37
C ALA A 586 20.58 7.36 -11.86
N GLN A 587 20.90 7.84 -10.66
CA GLN A 587 20.12 8.94 -10.08
C GLN A 587 20.91 9.81 -9.10
N ASN A 588 20.43 11.04 -8.98
CA ASN A 588 20.84 12.02 -7.99
C ASN A 588 19.78 12.14 -6.89
N ASP A 589 20.22 12.54 -5.71
CA ASP A 589 19.32 12.76 -4.57
C ASP A 589 19.08 14.26 -4.39
N PRO A 590 17.84 14.75 -4.58
CA PRO A 590 17.54 16.16 -4.40
C PRO A 590 17.54 16.60 -2.92
N LEU A 591 17.51 15.68 -1.95
CA LEU A 591 17.45 16.03 -0.52
C LEU A 591 18.83 16.30 0.11
N ASP A 592 19.92 16.05 -0.62
CA ASP A 592 21.31 16.16 -0.14
C ASP A 592 21.48 15.57 1.28
N LEU A 593 20.76 14.47 1.56
CA LEU A 593 20.84 13.79 2.84
C LEU A 593 22.28 13.29 3.01
N PRO A 594 22.90 13.48 4.19
CA PRO A 594 24.28 13.07 4.39
C PRO A 594 24.42 11.59 4.03
N ALA A 595 25.39 11.29 3.16
CA ALA A 595 25.67 9.91 2.79
C ALA A 595 26.01 9.14 4.07
N PRO A 596 25.37 8.00 4.35
CA PRO A 596 25.74 7.21 5.52
C PRO A 596 27.23 6.84 5.39
N PRO A 597 28.06 7.07 6.43
CA PRO A 597 29.50 6.81 6.37
C PRO A 597 29.82 5.32 6.21
N THR A 598 28.85 4.45 6.49
CA THR A 598 28.88 3.01 6.27
C THR A 598 27.45 2.49 6.10
N LEU A 599 27.25 1.68 5.06
CA LEU A 599 26.06 0.86 4.84
C LEU A 599 26.00 -0.21 5.93
N LEU A 600 25.31 0.10 7.03
CA LEU A 600 25.13 -0.83 8.13
C LEU A 600 23.88 -1.66 7.84
N ALA A 601 24.11 -2.92 7.45
CA ALA A 601 23.12 -3.98 7.53
C ALA A 601 22.39 -3.88 8.88
N GLN A 602 21.06 -3.94 8.83
CA GLN A 602 20.28 -4.01 10.07
C GLN A 602 20.67 -5.31 10.78
N PRO A 603 21.08 -5.26 12.06
CA PRO A 603 21.20 -6.49 12.81
C PRO A 603 19.83 -7.16 12.82
N ALA A 604 19.79 -8.47 12.57
CA ALA A 604 18.62 -9.28 12.90
C ALA A 604 18.31 -9.02 14.38
N VAL A 605 17.21 -8.32 14.65
CA VAL A 605 16.77 -8.07 16.02
C VAL A 605 16.20 -9.40 16.51
N PRO A 606 16.82 -10.07 17.51
CA PRO A 606 16.14 -11.17 18.16
C PRO A 606 14.86 -10.59 18.78
N LEU A 607 13.72 -11.19 18.43
CA LEU A 607 12.41 -10.85 19.02
C LEU A 607 12.58 -10.68 20.53
N ALA A 608 12.04 -9.57 21.06
CA ALA A 608 12.04 -9.34 22.50
C ALA A 608 11.44 -10.56 23.20
N ALA A 609 12.29 -11.28 23.95
CA ALA A 609 11.87 -12.34 24.85
C ALA A 609 10.91 -11.70 25.87
N GLY A 610 9.62 -11.91 25.67
CA GLY A 610 8.58 -11.22 26.45
C GLY A 610 7.18 -11.28 25.86
N VAL A 611 7.04 -11.58 24.55
CA VAL A 611 5.73 -11.97 24.00
C VAL A 611 5.63 -13.50 24.10
N THR A 612 5.12 -13.98 25.23
CA THR A 612 4.53 -15.33 25.28
C THR A 612 3.31 -15.33 24.37
N ILE A 613 3.52 -15.73 23.12
CA ILE A 613 2.43 -16.14 22.22
C ILE A 613 1.98 -17.51 22.73
N SER A 614 0.99 -17.53 23.61
CA SER A 614 0.15 -18.72 23.71
C SER A 614 -0.67 -18.75 22.44
N ALA A 615 -0.20 -19.48 21.43
CA ALA A 615 -1.14 -20.13 20.54
C ALA A 615 -2.02 -20.98 21.47
N PRO A 616 -3.34 -20.76 21.56
CA PRO A 616 -4.18 -21.79 22.14
C PRO A 616 -3.86 -23.06 21.35
N ALA A 617 -3.67 -24.18 22.06
CA ALA A 617 -3.53 -25.47 21.42
C ALA A 617 -4.66 -25.59 20.38
N LEU A 618 -4.28 -25.75 19.11
CA LEU A 618 -5.23 -26.07 18.05
C LEU A 618 -6.12 -27.18 18.60
N PRO A 619 -7.46 -27.02 18.61
CA PRO A 619 -8.32 -28.18 18.68
C PRO A 619 -7.80 -29.15 17.62
N GLY A 620 -7.57 -30.41 18.01
CA GLY A 620 -7.20 -31.46 17.06
C GLY A 620 -8.08 -31.41 15.81
N PRO A 621 -7.62 -31.98 14.67
CA PRO A 621 -8.15 -31.70 13.34
C PRO A 621 -9.64 -31.45 13.39
N ALA A 622 -10.03 -30.18 13.20
CA ALA A 622 -11.42 -29.79 13.20
C ALA A 622 -12.13 -30.77 12.27
N ALA A 623 -13.13 -31.49 12.82
CA ALA A 623 -14.01 -32.30 12.02
C ALA A 623 -14.39 -31.49 10.79
N THR A 624 -14.39 -32.10 9.60
CA THR A 624 -15.02 -31.52 8.42
C THR A 624 -16.44 -31.12 8.82
N ILE A 625 -16.62 -29.85 9.17
CA ILE A 625 -17.94 -29.29 9.44
C ILE A 625 -18.61 -29.32 8.08
N GLN A 626 -19.62 -30.18 7.92
CA GLN A 626 -20.48 -30.10 6.75
C GLN A 626 -21.27 -28.80 6.88
N ASP A 627 -20.79 -27.74 6.23
CA ASP A 627 -21.55 -26.51 6.10
C ASP A 627 -22.87 -26.82 5.38
N GLY A 628 -24.01 -26.37 5.90
CA GLY A 628 -25.31 -26.43 5.24
C GLY A 628 -25.46 -25.49 4.03
N ASN A 629 -24.36 -25.28 3.30
CA ASN A 629 -24.27 -24.42 2.12
C ASN A 629 -25.15 -24.99 1.00
N ARG A 630 -26.11 -24.20 0.52
CA ARG A 630 -27.05 -24.63 -0.51
C ARG A 630 -27.32 -23.54 -1.55
N VAL A 631 -27.48 -23.96 -2.79
CA VAL A 631 -28.08 -23.13 -3.84
C VAL A 631 -29.59 -23.14 -3.62
N VAL A 632 -30.18 -21.98 -3.37
CA VAL A 632 -31.63 -21.84 -3.11
C VAL A 632 -32.40 -21.21 -4.28
N GLY A 633 -31.69 -20.68 -5.27
CA GLY A 633 -32.33 -20.13 -6.48
C GLY A 633 -31.36 -19.99 -7.65
N VAL A 634 -31.90 -20.19 -8.86
CA VAL A 634 -31.22 -19.93 -10.13
C VAL A 634 -32.18 -19.10 -10.98
N ALA A 635 -31.75 -17.91 -11.39
CA ALA A 635 -32.55 -17.03 -12.24
C ALA A 635 -31.75 -16.57 -13.44
N ARG A 636 -32.24 -16.88 -14.66
CA ARG A 636 -31.62 -16.43 -15.91
C ARG A 636 -32.31 -15.16 -16.38
N ARG A 637 -31.54 -14.12 -16.69
CA ARG A 637 -32.04 -12.82 -17.15
C ARG A 637 -31.53 -12.53 -18.55
N GLU A 638 -32.40 -11.99 -19.39
CA GLU A 638 -32.02 -11.53 -20.72
C GLU A 638 -31.25 -10.21 -20.66
N ALA A 639 -30.49 -9.90 -21.70
CA ALA A 639 -29.62 -8.73 -21.76
C ALA A 639 -30.35 -7.38 -21.58
N GLY A 640 -31.68 -7.33 -21.75
CA GLY A 640 -32.51 -6.12 -21.65
C GLY A 640 -33.19 -5.86 -20.30
N THR A 641 -33.10 -6.75 -19.32
CA THR A 641 -33.74 -6.61 -17.98
C THR A 641 -32.74 -6.34 -16.86
N ALA A 642 -31.63 -5.67 -17.19
CA ALA A 642 -30.57 -5.35 -16.25
C ALA A 642 -31.12 -4.64 -14.98
N PRO A 643 -30.73 -5.06 -13.76
CA PRO A 643 -30.85 -4.15 -12.61
C PRO A 643 -30.05 -2.88 -12.90
N SER A 644 -30.48 -1.72 -12.38
CA SER A 644 -29.89 -0.37 -12.61
C SER A 644 -28.39 -0.25 -12.29
N THR A 645 -27.78 -1.34 -11.81
CA THR A 645 -26.39 -1.50 -11.43
C THR A 645 -25.53 -2.17 -12.50
N ALA A 646 -25.99 -2.49 -13.73
CA ALA A 646 -25.15 -3.09 -14.78
C ALA A 646 -25.01 -2.15 -16.00
N SER A 647 -23.78 -1.76 -16.35
CA SER A 647 -23.47 -0.74 -17.37
C SER A 647 -23.03 -1.29 -18.72
N ARG A 648 -22.81 -2.59 -18.83
CA ARG A 648 -22.66 -3.27 -20.13
C ARG A 648 -23.74 -4.33 -20.24
N PRO A 649 -24.57 -4.35 -21.30
CA PRO A 649 -25.32 -5.55 -21.60
C PRO A 649 -24.29 -6.65 -21.92
N ALA A 650 -24.18 -7.69 -21.10
CA ALA A 650 -23.52 -8.90 -21.56
C ALA A 650 -24.26 -9.32 -22.83
N GLN A 651 -23.53 -9.40 -23.94
CA GLN A 651 -24.02 -10.05 -25.13
C GLN A 651 -24.34 -11.50 -24.74
N GLY A 652 -25.62 -11.79 -24.44
CA GLY A 652 -26.08 -13.12 -24.02
C GLY A 652 -26.85 -13.22 -22.70
N GLY A 653 -26.99 -12.14 -21.91
CA GLY A 653 -27.71 -12.16 -20.63
C GLY A 653 -26.88 -12.69 -19.44
N TRP A 654 -27.55 -12.95 -18.31
CA TRP A 654 -26.91 -13.23 -17.02
C TRP A 654 -27.59 -14.39 -16.28
N VAL A 655 -26.87 -15.04 -15.37
CA VAL A 655 -27.40 -16.03 -14.44
C VAL A 655 -27.13 -15.57 -13.00
N ASP A 656 -28.18 -15.38 -12.22
CA ASP A 656 -28.11 -15.10 -10.78
C ASP A 656 -28.27 -16.42 -10.02
N LEU A 657 -27.33 -16.71 -9.12
CA LEU A 657 -27.37 -17.81 -8.18
C LEU A 657 -27.58 -17.27 -6.77
N THR A 658 -28.68 -17.63 -6.12
CA THR A 658 -28.91 -17.32 -4.71
C THR A 658 -28.34 -18.44 -3.87
N LEU A 659 -27.35 -18.13 -3.03
CA LEU A 659 -26.58 -19.04 -2.22
C LEU A 659 -26.83 -18.73 -0.75
N ASN A 660 -27.06 -19.76 0.06
CA ASN A 660 -27.36 -19.61 1.48
C ASN A 660 -26.40 -20.48 2.30
N SER A 661 -25.90 -19.92 3.40
CA SER A 661 -25.00 -20.61 4.34
C SER A 661 -25.52 -20.48 5.76
N ASP A 662 -25.41 -21.57 6.53
CA ASP A 662 -25.68 -21.56 7.96
C ASP A 662 -24.66 -20.70 8.73
N HIS A 663 -23.53 -20.37 8.11
CA HIS A 663 -22.58 -19.44 8.66
C HIS A 663 -22.56 -18.12 7.89
N PRO A 664 -22.49 -16.97 8.57
CA PRO A 664 -22.52 -15.69 7.91
C PRO A 664 -21.29 -15.47 7.03
N PHE A 665 -21.50 -14.81 5.89
CA PHE A 665 -20.43 -14.22 5.10
C PHE A 665 -19.94 -12.94 5.79
N PRO A 666 -18.64 -12.82 6.08
CA PRO A 666 -18.12 -11.70 6.85
C PRO A 666 -18.30 -10.37 6.12
N ILE A 667 -18.34 -9.28 6.90
CA ILE A 667 -18.27 -7.92 6.37
C ILE A 667 -16.79 -7.55 6.33
N THR A 668 -16.20 -7.66 5.14
CA THR A 668 -14.79 -7.32 4.92
C THR A 668 -14.65 -6.28 3.83
N ASP A 669 -13.43 -5.82 3.60
CA ASP A 669 -13.15 -4.84 2.56
C ASP A 669 -13.02 -5.48 1.18
N SER A 670 -12.75 -6.78 1.14
CA SER A 670 -12.77 -7.58 -0.08
C SER A 670 -14.18 -7.70 -0.66
N LEU A 671 -14.31 -7.48 -1.96
CA LEU A 671 -15.54 -7.84 -2.65
C LEU A 671 -15.67 -9.37 -2.70
N PRO A 672 -16.81 -9.96 -2.29
CA PRO A 672 -17.02 -11.38 -2.43
C PRO A 672 -16.93 -11.80 -3.89
N GLN A 673 -16.24 -12.91 -4.16
CA GLN A 673 -16.12 -13.49 -5.49
C GLN A 673 -16.65 -14.92 -5.48
N ALA A 674 -17.55 -15.23 -6.40
CA ALA A 674 -17.99 -16.59 -6.64
C ALA A 674 -17.28 -17.18 -7.86
N THR A 675 -16.91 -18.45 -7.79
CA THR A 675 -16.33 -19.21 -8.90
C THR A 675 -17.19 -20.42 -9.20
N LEU A 676 -17.39 -20.69 -10.49
CA LEU A 676 -18.05 -21.90 -10.99
C LEU A 676 -17.09 -22.55 -11.99
N GLY A 677 -16.38 -23.60 -11.58
CA GLY A 677 -15.30 -24.15 -12.39
C GLY A 677 -14.26 -23.07 -12.74
N GLN A 678 -14.16 -22.71 -14.01
CA GLN A 678 -13.27 -21.63 -14.49
C GLN A 678 -13.98 -20.28 -14.64
N ALA A 679 -15.31 -20.23 -14.53
CA ALA A 679 -16.06 -18.98 -14.58
C ALA A 679 -15.94 -18.21 -13.26
N ARG A 680 -15.78 -16.90 -13.36
CA ARG A 680 -15.84 -15.97 -12.22
C ARG A 680 -17.13 -15.17 -12.28
N SER A 681 -17.74 -14.91 -11.13
CA SER A 681 -18.89 -14.02 -11.03
C SER A 681 -18.49 -12.61 -11.43
N LEU A 682 -19.42 -11.91 -12.07
CA LEU A 682 -19.30 -10.50 -12.39
C LEU A 682 -19.41 -9.63 -11.14
N TYR A 683 -20.28 -10.02 -10.22
CA TYR A 683 -20.39 -9.44 -8.88
C TYR A 683 -21.15 -10.39 -7.96
N VAL A 684 -21.03 -10.16 -6.66
CA VAL A 684 -21.75 -10.89 -5.61
C VAL A 684 -22.39 -9.89 -4.65
N ARG A 685 -23.69 -10.06 -4.39
CA ARG A 685 -24.46 -9.21 -3.46
C ARG A 685 -24.85 -9.99 -2.22
N ARG A 686 -24.44 -9.55 -1.04
CA ARG A 686 -24.84 -10.13 0.25
C ARG A 686 -26.21 -9.59 0.69
N SER A 687 -26.99 -10.41 1.35
CA SER A 687 -28.16 -9.98 2.11
C SER A 687 -27.75 -9.17 3.36
N VAL A 688 -28.70 -8.41 3.90
CA VAL A 688 -28.50 -7.62 5.12
C VAL A 688 -28.18 -8.53 6.31
N ASP A 689 -28.83 -9.69 6.40
CA ASP A 689 -28.60 -10.69 7.46
C ASP A 689 -27.24 -11.40 7.37
N GLY A 690 -26.48 -11.19 6.29
CA GLY A 690 -25.17 -11.79 6.09
C GLY A 690 -25.15 -13.29 5.76
N HIS A 691 -26.29 -13.98 5.69
CA HIS A 691 -26.36 -15.43 5.49
C HIS A 691 -26.64 -15.87 4.06
N SER A 692 -27.00 -14.92 3.19
CA SER A 692 -27.27 -15.19 1.78
C SER A 692 -26.43 -14.29 0.88
N VAL A 693 -26.03 -14.82 -0.28
CA VAL A 693 -25.42 -14.04 -1.35
C VAL A 693 -26.09 -14.35 -2.68
N VAL A 694 -26.15 -13.37 -3.56
CA VAL A 694 -26.55 -13.52 -4.96
C VAL A 694 -25.32 -13.32 -5.83
N ALA A 695 -24.82 -14.40 -6.42
CA ALA A 695 -23.70 -14.39 -7.35
C ALA A 695 -24.20 -14.30 -8.78
N THR A 696 -23.78 -13.27 -9.52
CA THR A 696 -24.18 -13.07 -10.92
C THR A 696 -23.05 -13.48 -11.86
N PHE A 697 -23.33 -14.36 -12.82
CA PHE A 697 -22.41 -14.79 -13.87
C PHE A 697 -22.90 -14.33 -15.25
N SER A 698 -21.98 -14.15 -16.19
CA SER A 698 -22.34 -14.12 -17.61
C SER A 698 -23.02 -15.44 -17.99
N ALA A 699 -24.13 -15.38 -18.74
CA ALA A 699 -24.79 -16.60 -19.18
C ALA A 699 -23.87 -17.49 -20.04
N SER A 700 -23.02 -16.89 -20.87
CA SER A 700 -22.06 -17.64 -21.70
C SER A 700 -20.96 -18.31 -20.88
N ASP A 701 -20.50 -17.67 -19.80
CA ASP A 701 -19.51 -18.27 -18.90
C ASP A 701 -20.11 -19.41 -18.09
N TYR A 702 -21.33 -19.20 -17.59
CA TYR A 702 -22.09 -20.20 -16.86
C TYR A 702 -22.34 -21.45 -17.72
N ASP A 703 -22.85 -21.28 -18.94
CA ASP A 703 -23.24 -22.38 -19.83
C ASP A 703 -22.02 -23.22 -20.27
N ARG A 704 -20.85 -22.59 -20.44
CA ARG A 704 -19.59 -23.27 -20.79
C ARG A 704 -19.05 -24.20 -19.70
N GLN A 705 -19.47 -24.03 -18.44
CA GLN A 705 -18.99 -24.88 -17.35
C GLN A 705 -19.69 -26.25 -17.37
N PRO A 706 -18.94 -27.35 -17.16
CA PRO A 706 -19.53 -28.68 -17.09
C PRO A 706 -20.43 -28.83 -15.85
N GLY A 707 -21.32 -29.83 -15.87
CA GLY A 707 -22.30 -30.04 -14.79
C GLY A 707 -21.70 -30.42 -13.43
N ASP A 708 -20.46 -30.92 -13.42
CA ASP A 708 -19.67 -31.24 -12.24
C ASP A 708 -18.76 -30.08 -11.78
N ALA A 709 -18.79 -28.93 -12.47
CA ALA A 709 -18.01 -27.76 -12.07
C ALA A 709 -18.37 -27.32 -10.64
N THR A 710 -17.38 -27.20 -9.77
CA THR A 710 -17.57 -26.79 -8.38
C THR A 710 -17.95 -25.31 -8.30
N LEU A 711 -18.96 -25.02 -7.46
CA LEU A 711 -19.40 -23.67 -7.12
C LEU A 711 -18.89 -23.30 -5.73
N SER A 712 -18.18 -22.18 -5.61
CA SER A 712 -17.70 -21.68 -4.34
C SER A 712 -17.75 -20.17 -4.23
N VAL A 713 -17.75 -19.64 -3.01
CA VAL A 713 -17.66 -18.21 -2.70
C VAL A 713 -16.47 -17.97 -1.78
N ARG A 714 -15.69 -16.94 -2.08
CA ARG A 714 -14.59 -16.44 -1.27
C ARG A 714 -14.79 -14.97 -0.93
N VAL A 715 -14.39 -14.59 0.28
CA VAL A 715 -14.37 -13.20 0.76
C VAL A 715 -12.97 -12.93 1.31
N GLY A 716 -12.11 -12.26 0.56
CA GLY A 716 -10.72 -12.00 0.98
C GLY A 716 -9.92 -13.28 1.26
N SER A 717 -9.13 -13.26 2.33
CA SER A 717 -8.39 -14.42 2.85
C SER A 717 -9.21 -15.36 3.74
N GLN A 718 -10.51 -15.08 3.90
CA GLN A 718 -11.41 -15.88 4.72
C GLN A 718 -11.63 -17.28 4.13
N ARG A 719 -12.34 -18.13 4.89
CA ARG A 719 -12.63 -19.51 4.48
C ARG A 719 -13.30 -19.58 3.11
N LEU A 720 -13.20 -20.72 2.44
CA LEU A 720 -13.92 -20.97 1.20
C LEU A 720 -15.29 -21.60 1.50
N TRP A 721 -16.39 -20.96 1.08
CA TRP A 721 -17.72 -21.57 1.15
C TRP A 721 -17.96 -22.41 -0.10
N ASN A 722 -18.09 -23.73 0.07
CA ASN A 722 -18.38 -24.66 -1.03
C ASN A 722 -19.89 -24.93 -1.13
N PHE A 723 -20.48 -24.78 -2.31
CA PHE A 723 -21.91 -24.97 -2.59
C PHE A 723 -22.21 -26.20 -3.45
N GLY A 724 -21.21 -27.08 -3.65
CA GLY A 724 -21.33 -28.28 -4.46
C GLY A 724 -21.05 -28.02 -5.93
N THR A 725 -21.79 -28.67 -6.83
CA THR A 725 -21.59 -28.58 -8.28
C THR A 725 -22.57 -27.61 -8.94
N LYS A 726 -22.32 -27.27 -10.21
CA LYS A 726 -23.19 -26.45 -11.05
C LYS A 726 -24.67 -26.85 -10.90
N PRO A 727 -25.56 -25.92 -10.49
CA PRO A 727 -26.98 -26.22 -10.41
C PRO A 727 -27.56 -26.37 -11.83
N ARG A 728 -28.53 -27.28 -11.97
CA ARG A 728 -29.14 -27.59 -13.28
C ARG A 728 -30.07 -26.51 -13.77
#